data_AF-A0A1E7F230-F1
#
_entry.id   AF-A0A1E7F230-F1
#
_cell.length_a   1.000
_cell.length_b   1.000
_cell.length_c   1.000
_cell.angle_alpha   90.00
_cell.angle_beta   90.00
_cell.angle_gamma   90.00
#
_symmetry.space_group_name_H-M   'P 1'
#
loop_
_entity.id
_entity.type
_entity.pdbx_description
1 polymer ?
#
loop_
_entity_poly.entity_id
_entity_poly.type
_entity_poly.pdbx_seq_one_letter_code
_entity_poly.pdbx_strand_id
1 'polypeptide(L)'
;MPNGTQTGRYYAHDRNTNDSAPIIGASLALPDDHKEMCNETAKYDMDDKCRTNYRNRLNAIMKYWKEHLPEYYAIGVDDVSTADQHDKTKYFFKGKYKKDLVYDGLNAEYFLYFLTKTKTKPDKKLKSWDDLRKYKDAIMWGSKTADKPLPISFYRKIEKFPKGYKKEFTNAKKKGNTEDNTSDPIPMTLYVLVLQWALDTNNIMVWFWTLSQWNCMARSASIDPLHFGNFSRGVDSIVVKYDDSKADKNAERLSEKNIFANPYDWRLCFWTGLCIWISLRGEEKLKGNSKLFLNKGVKDGTASANYCEELISVVAPHKEEVENHMEEKRLNAYSFRKGSSTYAVAGTTVPPSLNSIARRGEWSIGKVLDCYWHFGSVGDQYLGRVLSGLDANSDQFDTLPPHWNMTNPMKNDDIKSGMDIMFGGILEEHQCFVPILVRSFACFVYHSNSLREQMTKIPGHHFNNISILHHLNRQLLDRLKTLVTLDPTNGVMTVTTGIPPHINHARSIQEVLGIVKEFRDNQQSQTAELRAAIHDEFEDRALESGHPTNERIQMMFTEVERRYNENLDERIENLVERLGGSGSANNVSASAAATSQVQTAGVAADMLFTYGGHFYFVPEHFSFPTAATLKAGIVFWFCGMDASTTGKRIRPFRNLKPKSLPTTTLRTTFKLHWCPIFRYLEKHVSLSLPEDFDLITNNDLKIYHDECIKVLRERVSFCFKNGKNKALNWVVSTWSKHILPSFVRKNGNDCDKELLLPSLTNRNNPSQEQKKRKRTPSTTRRSQQAEFGRINNDNMRRQLQAQAEASHHVPPTDVATAALESLANADAGNTTDRRGENARCDIPGCGCTNRLYKCRNNNNNCKKYVHHLPCGMTNNLFDPDNEHGFSLGACLILPLYFALY
;
A
#
# COMPACT_ATOMS: atom_id res chain seq x y z
N MET A 1 45.46 -19.57 -24.89
CA MET A 1 46.30 -18.34 -24.80
C MET A 1 46.88 -18.27 -23.40
N PRO A 2 48.18 -17.98 -23.22
CA PRO A 2 48.83 -17.99 -21.90
C PRO A 2 48.36 -16.82 -21.04
N ASN A 3 48.32 -17.06 -19.72
CA ASN A 3 47.92 -16.11 -18.68
C ASN A 3 48.69 -14.79 -18.77
N GLY A 4 47.96 -13.71 -19.03
CA GLY A 4 48.47 -12.34 -18.91
C GLY A 4 48.84 -12.05 -17.46
N THR A 5 50.13 -11.79 -17.24
CA THR A 5 50.69 -11.20 -16.03
C THR A 5 49.89 -9.99 -15.59
N GLN A 6 49.51 -9.96 -14.31
CA GLN A 6 48.83 -8.85 -13.64
C GLN A 6 49.62 -7.54 -13.81
N THR A 7 49.29 -6.73 -14.81
CA THR A 7 49.62 -5.30 -14.79
C THR A 7 48.62 -4.63 -13.86
N GLY A 8 48.98 -4.55 -12.58
CA GLY A 8 48.26 -3.72 -11.63
C GLY A 8 48.22 -2.28 -12.14
N ARG A 9 47.04 -1.64 -12.11
CA ARG A 9 46.93 -0.21 -12.39
C ARG A 9 47.84 0.57 -11.44
N TYR A 10 48.86 1.25 -11.96
CA TYR A 10 49.59 2.27 -11.20
C TYR A 10 48.61 3.34 -10.74
N TYR A 11 48.52 3.57 -9.42
CA TYR A 11 47.71 4.65 -8.89
C TYR A 11 48.34 5.99 -9.24
N ALA A 12 47.52 7.05 -9.34
CA ALA A 12 48.00 8.36 -9.78
C ALA A 12 49.16 8.90 -8.90
N HIS A 13 49.18 8.55 -7.61
CA HIS A 13 50.22 8.91 -6.65
C HIS A 13 51.48 8.03 -6.70
N ASP A 14 51.45 6.94 -7.48
CA ASP A 14 52.61 6.06 -7.73
C ASP A 14 53.27 6.36 -9.09
N ARG A 15 52.81 7.40 -9.80
CA ARG A 15 53.41 7.83 -11.07
C ARG A 15 54.63 8.71 -10.78
N ASN A 16 55.73 8.49 -11.50
CA ASN A 16 56.81 9.48 -11.55
C ASN A 16 56.27 10.73 -12.27
N THR A 17 55.87 11.74 -11.50
CA THR A 17 55.52 13.08 -11.99
C THR A 17 56.75 13.98 -11.91
N ASN A 18 56.97 14.83 -12.92
CA ASN A 18 58.00 15.86 -12.88
C ASN A 18 57.36 17.18 -12.46
N ASP A 19 56.95 17.25 -11.20
CA ASP A 19 56.33 18.47 -10.63
C ASP A 19 57.36 19.61 -10.44
N SER A 20 58.64 19.34 -10.72
CA SER A 20 59.73 20.31 -10.73
C SER A 20 59.83 21.12 -12.04
N ALA A 21 59.12 20.70 -13.10
CA ALA A 21 59.11 21.45 -14.36
C ALA A 21 58.31 22.75 -14.19
N PRO A 22 58.80 23.90 -14.72
CA PRO A 22 58.08 25.16 -14.61
C PRO A 22 56.75 25.11 -15.35
N ILE A 23 55.68 25.57 -14.69
CA ILE A 23 54.35 25.69 -15.30
C ILE A 23 54.43 26.74 -16.41
N ILE A 24 54.16 26.32 -17.64
CA ILE A 24 54.14 27.21 -18.81
C ILE A 24 53.13 28.32 -18.57
N GLY A 25 53.56 29.58 -18.68
CA GLY A 25 52.69 30.74 -18.52
C GLY A 25 52.29 31.06 -17.07
N ALA A 26 53.02 30.57 -16.06
CA ALA A 26 52.76 30.87 -14.65
C ALA A 26 52.72 32.38 -14.30
N SER A 27 53.30 33.24 -15.14
CA SER A 27 53.27 34.70 -15.01
C SER A 27 52.05 35.38 -15.66
N LEU A 28 51.22 34.64 -16.40
CA LEU A 28 50.03 35.18 -17.06
C LEU A 28 48.87 35.23 -16.06
N ALA A 29 48.27 36.40 -15.91
CA ALA A 29 47.06 36.57 -15.11
C ALA A 29 45.83 36.13 -15.90
N LEU A 30 44.99 35.31 -15.27
CA LEU A 30 43.63 35.04 -15.75
C LEU A 30 42.69 36.17 -15.28
N PRO A 31 41.53 36.36 -15.96
CA PRO A 31 40.51 37.30 -15.50
C PRO A 31 40.11 37.09 -14.03
N ASP A 32 39.80 38.19 -13.34
CA ASP A 32 39.50 38.18 -11.89
C ASP A 32 38.30 37.29 -11.52
N ASP A 33 37.35 37.12 -12.44
CA ASP A 33 36.14 36.31 -12.28
C ASP A 33 36.34 34.80 -12.58
N HIS A 34 37.45 34.41 -13.22
CA HIS A 34 37.74 33.02 -13.58
C HIS A 34 37.66 32.07 -12.37
N LYS A 35 38.21 32.48 -11.23
CA LYS A 35 38.20 31.68 -9.99
C LYS A 35 36.77 31.50 -9.48
N GLU A 36 35.93 32.52 -9.56
CA GLU A 36 34.53 32.44 -9.16
C GLU A 36 33.74 31.52 -10.10
N MET A 37 33.95 31.62 -11.42
CA MET A 37 33.33 30.73 -12.42
C MET A 37 33.73 29.25 -12.23
N CYS A 38 35.01 28.97 -11.97
CA CYS A 38 35.46 27.61 -11.64
C CYS A 38 34.81 27.10 -10.36
N ASN A 39 34.72 27.95 -9.32
CA ASN A 39 34.08 27.60 -8.05
C ASN A 39 32.58 27.36 -8.19
N GLU A 40 31.90 28.14 -9.03
CA GLU A 40 30.49 27.94 -9.37
C GLU A 40 30.25 26.60 -10.05
N THR A 41 31.18 26.13 -10.86
CA THR A 41 31.09 24.80 -11.50
C THR A 41 31.42 23.70 -10.49
N ALA A 42 32.49 23.87 -9.72
CA ALA A 42 32.94 22.91 -8.70
C ALA A 42 31.91 22.70 -7.57
N LYS A 43 30.95 23.63 -7.37
CA LYS A 43 29.89 23.47 -6.39
C LYS A 43 29.02 22.23 -6.64
N TYR A 44 28.91 21.77 -7.89
CA TYR A 44 28.12 20.60 -8.26
C TYR A 44 28.83 19.25 -8.05
N ASP A 45 30.15 19.23 -7.81
CA ASP A 45 30.92 17.99 -7.57
C ASP A 45 30.46 17.24 -6.31
N MET A 46 29.96 17.98 -5.31
CA MET A 46 29.54 17.40 -4.03
C MET A 46 28.45 18.23 -3.37
N ASP A 47 27.44 17.58 -2.79
CA ASP A 47 26.38 18.29 -2.07
C ASP A 47 26.86 18.86 -0.72
N ASP A 48 26.27 19.97 -0.29
CA ASP A 48 26.64 20.68 0.94
C ASP A 48 26.43 19.86 2.21
N LYS A 49 25.47 18.93 2.20
CA LYS A 49 25.22 18.02 3.31
C LYS A 49 26.39 17.03 3.45
N CYS A 50 26.92 16.55 2.35
CA CYS A 50 28.10 15.68 2.28
C CYS A 50 29.35 16.42 2.75
N ARG A 51 29.58 17.65 2.25
CA ARG A 51 30.70 18.51 2.70
C ARG A 51 30.63 18.77 4.21
N THR A 52 29.46 19.12 4.72
CA THR A 52 29.21 19.31 6.17
C THR A 52 29.47 18.02 6.96
N ASN A 53 29.06 16.88 6.41
CA ASN A 53 29.28 15.56 7.01
C ASN A 53 30.76 15.17 7.06
N TYR A 54 31.57 15.57 6.09
CA TYR A 54 33.01 15.38 6.11
C TYR A 54 33.67 16.29 7.15
N ARG A 55 33.32 17.58 7.21
CA ARG A 55 33.79 18.49 8.26
C ARG A 55 33.48 17.99 9.66
N ASN A 56 32.26 17.48 9.90
CA ASN A 56 31.90 16.86 11.18
C ASN A 56 32.77 15.63 11.52
N ARG A 57 33.17 14.84 10.52
CA ARG A 57 34.04 13.66 10.72
C ARG A 57 35.47 14.08 11.04
N LEU A 58 36.01 15.08 10.35
CA LEU A 58 37.31 15.68 10.67
C LEU A 58 37.32 16.24 12.09
N ASN A 59 36.26 16.96 12.48
CA ASN A 59 36.07 17.43 13.85
C ASN A 59 36.06 16.31 14.88
N ALA A 60 35.43 15.17 14.58
CA ALA A 60 35.41 14.03 15.50
C ALA A 60 36.82 13.43 15.68
N ILE A 61 37.63 13.39 14.63
CA ILE A 61 39.05 12.97 14.71
C ILE A 61 39.83 13.96 15.59
N MET A 62 39.73 15.26 15.29
CA MET A 62 40.41 16.31 16.05
C MET A 62 40.01 16.32 17.53
N LYS A 63 38.72 16.17 17.83
CA LYS A 63 38.22 16.08 19.21
C LYS A 63 38.82 14.87 19.93
N TYR A 64 38.86 13.72 19.27
CA TYR A 64 39.45 12.51 19.85
C TYR A 64 40.94 12.70 20.13
N TRP A 65 41.71 13.25 19.19
CA TRP A 65 43.14 13.54 19.42
C TRP A 65 43.35 14.55 20.53
N LYS A 66 42.53 15.61 20.62
CA LYS A 66 42.61 16.57 21.72
C LYS A 66 42.43 15.93 23.10
N GLU A 67 41.49 14.99 23.20
CA GLU A 67 41.14 14.34 24.47
C GLU A 67 42.10 13.21 24.85
N HIS A 68 42.60 12.43 23.88
CA HIS A 68 43.31 11.17 24.14
C HIS A 68 44.78 11.17 23.69
N LEU A 69 45.18 12.12 22.84
CA LEU A 69 46.51 12.22 22.24
C LEU A 69 46.94 13.71 22.12
N PRO A 70 47.00 14.46 23.24
CA PRO A 70 47.20 15.91 23.22
C PRO A 70 48.52 16.33 22.56
N GLU A 71 49.58 15.52 22.70
CA GLU A 71 50.87 15.75 22.04
C GLU A 71 50.74 15.68 20.51
N TYR A 72 50.05 14.66 19.99
CA TYR A 72 49.82 14.56 18.55
C TYR A 72 48.84 15.62 18.07
N TYR A 73 47.85 15.99 18.87
CA TYR A 73 46.94 17.09 18.55
C TYR A 73 47.68 18.42 18.35
N ALA A 74 48.70 18.70 19.16
CA ALA A 74 49.48 19.95 19.07
C ALA A 74 50.24 20.09 17.74
N ILE A 75 50.62 18.98 17.10
CA ILE A 75 51.37 18.98 15.83
C ILE A 75 50.53 18.54 14.61
N GLY A 76 49.39 17.87 14.84
CA GLY A 76 48.55 17.28 13.79
C GLY A 76 47.29 18.08 13.48
N VAL A 77 47.05 19.19 14.18
CA VAL A 77 45.89 20.06 14.02
C VAL A 77 46.31 21.53 14.05
N ASP A 78 45.96 22.27 13.01
CA ASP A 78 46.27 23.69 12.87
C ASP A 78 45.01 24.56 12.94
N ASP A 79 45.21 25.84 13.29
CA ASP A 79 44.17 26.85 13.18
C ASP A 79 43.96 27.24 11.71
N VAL A 80 42.71 27.38 11.31
CA VAL A 80 42.34 27.74 9.94
C VAL A 80 42.56 29.23 9.75
N SER A 81 43.29 29.61 8.69
CA SER A 81 43.56 31.00 8.36
C SER A 81 42.28 31.81 8.19
N THR A 82 42.33 33.12 8.46
CA THR A 82 41.18 34.01 8.26
C THR A 82 40.71 34.01 6.81
N ALA A 83 41.64 33.96 5.84
CA ALA A 83 41.31 33.84 4.42
C ALA A 83 40.51 32.56 4.12
N ASP A 84 40.95 31.42 4.66
CA ASP A 84 40.28 30.13 4.45
C ASP A 84 38.91 30.05 5.11
N GLN A 85 38.71 30.71 6.26
CA GLN A 85 37.40 30.78 6.91
C GLN A 85 36.37 31.57 6.09
N HIS A 86 36.81 32.52 5.25
CA HIS A 86 35.96 33.29 4.35
C HIS A 86 35.78 32.60 2.98
N ASP A 87 36.62 31.62 2.64
CA ASP A 87 36.47 30.83 1.43
C ASP A 87 35.27 29.88 1.54
N LYS A 88 34.20 30.22 0.82
CA LYS A 88 32.96 29.43 0.77
C LYS A 88 33.19 28.02 0.22
N THR A 89 34.21 27.80 -0.61
CA THR A 89 34.52 26.49 -1.21
C THR A 89 35.16 25.51 -0.24
N LYS A 90 35.75 26.00 0.86
CA LYS A 90 36.37 25.16 1.89
C LYS A 90 35.38 24.68 2.95
N TYR A 91 34.16 25.22 3.01
CA TYR A 91 33.09 24.76 3.91
C TYR A 91 33.44 24.79 5.42
N PHE A 92 34.18 25.80 5.88
CA PHE A 92 34.35 26.07 7.31
C PHE A 92 33.10 26.66 7.99
N PHE A 93 32.03 26.86 7.21
CA PHE A 93 30.64 27.14 7.62
C PHE A 93 30.51 28.31 8.61
N LYS A 94 30.69 29.55 8.11
CA LYS A 94 30.53 30.80 8.88
C LYS A 94 31.34 30.82 10.19
N GLY A 95 32.59 30.35 10.16
CA GLY A 95 33.48 30.35 11.33
C GLY A 95 33.18 29.28 12.39
N LYS A 96 32.31 28.30 12.10
CA LYS A 96 32.01 27.18 13.00
C LYS A 96 33.21 26.23 13.15
N TYR A 97 33.97 26.03 12.09
CA TYR A 97 35.15 25.16 12.06
C TYR A 97 36.41 26.04 12.04
N LYS A 98 37.05 26.19 13.20
CA LYS A 98 38.25 27.06 13.35
C LYS A 98 39.58 26.31 13.26
N LYS A 99 39.52 24.98 13.21
CA LYS A 99 40.68 24.08 13.17
C LYS A 99 40.52 23.07 12.05
N ASP A 100 41.63 22.62 11.50
CA ASP A 100 41.68 21.56 10.50
C ASP A 100 42.89 20.65 10.72
N LEU A 101 42.91 19.48 10.07
CA LEU A 101 44.04 18.57 10.14
C LEU A 101 45.24 19.13 9.38
N VAL A 102 46.44 18.84 9.90
CA VAL A 102 47.68 18.99 9.13
C VAL A 102 47.80 17.81 8.18
N TYR A 103 47.53 18.03 6.89
CA TYR A 103 47.52 16.97 5.88
C TYR A 103 48.90 16.56 5.41
N ASP A 104 49.81 17.52 5.27
CA ASP A 104 51.21 17.25 4.93
C ASP A 104 51.90 16.60 6.13
N GLY A 105 52.57 15.46 5.91
CA GLY A 105 53.14 14.67 7.02
C GLY A 105 52.12 13.94 7.92
N LEU A 106 50.83 13.90 7.56
CA LEU A 106 49.79 13.20 8.35
C LEU A 106 50.16 11.73 8.62
N ASN A 107 50.32 11.38 9.90
CA ASN A 107 50.74 10.05 10.30
C ASN A 107 49.52 9.10 10.41
N ALA A 108 49.45 8.15 9.47
CA ALA A 108 48.34 7.19 9.43
C ALA A 108 48.19 6.31 10.67
N GLU A 109 49.23 6.09 11.48
CA GLU A 109 49.11 5.27 12.70
C GLU A 109 48.14 5.89 13.71
N TYR A 110 48.18 7.21 13.89
CA TYR A 110 47.27 7.90 14.80
C TYR A 110 45.83 7.90 14.28
N PHE A 111 45.65 7.93 12.96
CA PHE A 111 44.33 7.76 12.36
C PHE A 111 43.82 6.32 12.48
N LEU A 112 44.67 5.32 12.27
CA LEU A 112 44.33 3.91 12.51
C LEU A 112 43.97 3.68 13.97
N TYR A 113 44.71 4.27 14.91
CA TYR A 113 44.40 4.22 16.33
C TYR A 113 43.00 4.79 16.60
N PHE A 114 42.67 5.96 16.05
CA PHE A 114 41.31 6.51 16.12
C PHE A 114 40.26 5.53 15.58
N LEU A 115 40.47 4.92 14.41
CA LEU A 115 39.53 3.96 13.84
C LEU A 115 39.37 2.72 14.73
N THR A 116 40.45 2.18 15.30
CA THR A 116 40.39 1.01 16.19
C THR A 116 39.66 1.27 17.50
N LYS A 117 39.65 2.52 17.98
CA LYS A 117 38.96 2.92 19.21
C LYS A 117 37.52 3.34 18.96
N THR A 118 37.22 3.84 17.77
CA THR A 118 35.86 4.27 17.39
C THR A 118 35.05 3.19 16.67
N LYS A 119 35.64 2.04 16.31
CA LYS A 119 34.94 0.93 15.64
C LYS A 119 33.85 0.28 16.49
N THR A 120 33.95 0.37 17.82
CA THR A 120 32.96 -0.19 18.74
C THR A 120 32.04 0.92 19.24
N LYS A 121 30.74 0.64 19.30
CA LYS A 121 29.73 1.50 19.90
C LYS A 121 29.65 1.30 21.43
N PRO A 122 28.97 2.19 22.18
CA PRO A 122 28.77 2.02 23.62
C PRO A 122 28.10 0.70 24.01
N ASP A 123 27.23 0.16 23.16
CA ASP A 123 26.55 -1.14 23.33
C ASP A 123 27.44 -2.36 23.01
N LYS A 124 28.76 -2.15 22.87
CA LYS A 124 29.77 -3.15 22.47
C LYS A 124 29.60 -3.73 21.06
N LYS A 125 28.65 -3.24 20.26
CA LYS A 125 28.50 -3.67 18.87
C LYS A 125 29.49 -2.95 17.96
N LEU A 126 29.89 -3.61 16.88
CA LEU A 126 30.75 -2.99 15.87
C LEU A 126 29.95 -2.06 14.94
N LYS A 127 30.55 -0.92 14.59
CA LYS A 127 30.03 0.00 13.56
C LYS A 127 30.16 -0.62 12.16
N SER A 128 29.32 -0.19 11.23
CA SER A 128 29.38 -0.69 9.87
C SER A 128 30.73 -0.36 9.21
N TRP A 129 31.14 -1.20 8.24
CA TRP A 129 32.34 -0.94 7.44
C TRP A 129 32.29 0.43 6.73
N ASP A 130 31.12 0.81 6.21
CA ASP A 130 30.94 2.11 5.54
C ASP A 130 31.14 3.29 6.50
N ASP A 131 30.76 3.17 7.76
CA ASP A 131 30.92 4.26 8.73
C ASP A 131 32.38 4.57 9.00
N LEU A 132 33.23 3.54 9.14
CA LEU A 132 34.67 3.73 9.30
C LEU A 132 35.33 4.22 8.01
N ARG A 133 34.94 3.66 6.85
CA ARG A 133 35.49 4.10 5.55
C ARG A 133 35.23 5.59 5.30
N LYS A 134 34.07 6.12 5.67
CA LYS A 134 33.73 7.54 5.48
C LYS A 134 34.67 8.51 6.22
N TYR A 135 35.36 8.09 7.28
CA TYR A 135 36.40 8.92 7.90
C TYR A 135 37.63 9.06 7.02
N LYS A 136 38.05 7.97 6.35
CA LYS A 136 39.10 8.02 5.33
C LYS A 136 38.68 8.96 4.20
N ASP A 137 37.44 8.80 3.70
CA ASP A 137 36.89 9.64 2.64
C ASP A 137 36.91 11.14 3.04
N ALA A 138 36.60 11.46 4.30
CA ALA A 138 36.66 12.82 4.84
C ALA A 138 38.08 13.40 4.90
N ILE A 139 39.09 12.61 5.29
CA ILE A 139 40.51 13.05 5.29
C ILE A 139 40.98 13.31 3.84
N MET A 140 40.68 12.39 2.93
CA MET A 140 41.04 12.55 1.52
C MET A 140 40.37 13.78 0.90
N TRP A 141 39.11 14.05 1.25
CA TRP A 141 38.43 15.27 0.84
C TRP A 141 39.08 16.51 1.45
N GLY A 142 39.33 16.50 2.76
CA GLY A 142 39.95 17.63 3.47
C GLY A 142 41.33 18.00 2.91
N SER A 143 42.17 17.00 2.60
CA SER A 143 43.47 17.19 1.94
C SER A 143 43.34 17.86 0.58
N LYS A 144 42.41 17.40 -0.26
CA LYS A 144 42.12 18.03 -1.56
C LYS A 144 41.60 19.46 -1.41
N THR A 145 40.73 19.70 -0.43
CA THR A 145 40.17 21.03 -0.14
C THR A 145 41.21 22.01 0.42
N ALA A 146 42.19 21.50 1.17
CA ALA A 146 43.31 22.28 1.68
C ALA A 146 44.44 22.46 0.67
N ASP A 147 44.35 21.81 -0.49
CA ASP A 147 45.40 21.73 -1.51
C ASP A 147 46.76 21.27 -0.94
N LYS A 148 46.71 20.28 -0.04
CA LYS A 148 47.89 19.70 0.62
C LYS A 148 47.97 18.20 0.36
N PRO A 149 49.10 17.67 -0.11
CA PRO A 149 49.24 16.24 -0.38
C PRO A 149 49.24 15.43 0.92
N LEU A 150 48.65 14.22 0.86
CA LEU A 150 48.80 13.23 1.92
C LEU A 150 50.08 12.40 1.69
N PRO A 151 50.79 11.97 2.74
CA PRO A 151 51.96 11.11 2.60
C PRO A 151 51.64 9.79 1.88
N ILE A 152 52.56 9.28 1.06
CA ILE A 152 52.43 7.96 0.42
C ILE A 152 52.21 6.85 1.46
N SER A 153 52.86 6.98 2.62
CA SER A 153 52.70 6.08 3.77
C SER A 153 51.25 6.02 4.28
N PHE A 154 50.50 7.13 4.17
CA PHE A 154 49.09 7.17 4.53
C PHE A 154 48.26 6.26 3.64
N TYR A 155 48.40 6.38 2.30
CA TYR A 155 47.70 5.54 1.34
C TYR A 155 48.01 4.05 1.54
N ARG A 156 49.29 3.70 1.68
CA ARG A 156 49.72 2.30 1.87
C ARG A 156 49.18 1.66 3.15
N LYS A 157 49.17 2.38 4.27
CA LYS A 157 48.70 1.86 5.56
C LYS A 157 47.18 1.80 5.63
N ILE A 158 46.50 2.84 5.15
CA ILE A 158 45.05 2.96 5.30
C ILE A 158 44.26 2.00 4.41
N GLU A 159 44.85 1.42 3.36
CA GLU A 159 44.14 0.42 2.54
C GLU A 159 44.01 -0.95 3.21
N LYS A 160 44.96 -1.31 4.09
CA LYS A 160 44.97 -2.61 4.77
C LYS A 160 43.86 -2.70 5.82
N PHE A 161 43.63 -1.62 6.56
CA PHE A 161 42.69 -1.61 7.68
C PHE A 161 41.22 -1.85 7.26
N PRO A 162 40.62 -1.13 6.28
CA PRO A 162 39.25 -1.38 5.85
C PRO A 162 39.04 -2.81 5.33
N LYS A 163 40.05 -3.40 4.67
CA LYS A 163 39.99 -4.80 4.21
C LYS A 163 39.95 -5.77 5.40
N GLY A 164 40.82 -5.58 6.39
CA GLY A 164 40.83 -6.38 7.62
C GLY A 164 39.55 -6.21 8.44
N TYR A 165 39.12 -4.96 8.65
CA TYR A 165 37.91 -4.64 9.39
C TYR A 165 36.65 -5.20 8.73
N LYS A 166 36.57 -5.26 7.40
CA LYS A 166 35.45 -5.92 6.70
C LYS A 166 35.31 -7.39 7.11
N LYS A 167 36.43 -8.10 7.28
CA LYS A 167 36.45 -9.50 7.77
C LYS A 167 36.08 -9.58 9.25
N GLU A 168 36.63 -8.70 10.08
CA GLU A 168 36.28 -8.59 11.51
C GLU A 168 34.77 -8.35 11.71
N PHE A 169 34.21 -7.37 11.00
CA PHE A 169 32.78 -7.04 11.02
C PHE A 169 31.92 -8.24 10.57
N THR A 170 32.35 -8.97 9.54
CA THR A 170 31.66 -10.19 9.09
C THR A 170 31.66 -11.27 10.17
N ASN A 171 32.77 -11.46 10.88
CA ASN A 171 32.86 -12.40 12.00
C ASN A 171 32.03 -11.96 13.20
N ALA A 172 31.99 -10.67 13.51
CA ALA A 172 31.12 -10.12 14.55
C ALA A 172 29.64 -10.27 14.19
N LYS A 173 29.28 -10.09 12.91
CA LYS A 173 27.92 -10.31 12.40
C LYS A 173 27.47 -11.75 12.62
N LYS A 174 28.33 -12.73 12.34
CA LYS A 174 28.06 -14.16 12.64
C LYS A 174 27.79 -14.44 14.13
N LYS A 175 28.37 -13.62 15.02
CA LYS A 175 28.21 -13.73 16.48
C LYS A 175 27.08 -12.87 17.06
N GLY A 176 26.29 -12.18 16.22
CA GLY A 176 25.24 -11.26 16.67
C GLY A 176 25.74 -9.93 17.26
N ASN A 177 27.05 -9.64 17.15
CA ASN A 177 27.69 -8.47 17.76
C ASN A 177 27.69 -7.23 16.83
N THR A 178 26.70 -7.14 15.96
CA THR A 178 26.49 -6.02 15.03
C THR A 178 25.03 -5.65 15.01
N GLU A 179 24.70 -4.37 14.84
CA GLU A 179 23.34 -4.00 14.44
C GLU A 179 23.11 -4.42 12.99
N ASP A 180 22.10 -5.26 12.77
CA ASP A 180 21.69 -5.60 11.42
C ASP A 180 20.50 -4.74 11.01
N ASN A 181 20.80 -3.52 10.55
CA ASN A 181 19.81 -2.58 10.01
C ASN A 181 19.53 -2.88 8.53
N THR A 182 19.84 -4.08 8.05
CA THR A 182 19.55 -4.46 6.66
C THR A 182 18.08 -4.85 6.54
N SER A 183 17.40 -4.21 5.61
CA SER A 183 16.04 -4.60 5.22
C SER A 183 16.03 -5.92 4.48
N ASP A 184 14.98 -6.70 4.66
CA ASP A 184 14.72 -7.88 3.84
C ASP A 184 13.71 -7.55 2.73
N PRO A 185 13.71 -8.29 1.62
CA PRO A 185 12.70 -8.12 0.58
C PRO A 185 11.31 -8.41 1.15
N ILE A 186 10.40 -7.45 1.03
CA ILE A 186 9.00 -7.68 1.44
C ILE A 186 8.35 -8.70 0.48
N PRO A 187 7.71 -9.76 0.99
CA PRO A 187 6.94 -10.68 0.15
C PRO A 187 5.75 -10.00 -0.52
N MET A 188 5.32 -10.49 -1.69
CA MET A 188 4.17 -9.94 -2.43
C MET A 188 2.89 -9.94 -1.58
N THR A 189 2.67 -11.00 -0.80
CA THR A 189 1.51 -11.12 0.12
C THR A 189 1.49 -9.98 1.14
N LEU A 190 2.62 -9.73 1.81
CA LEU A 190 2.73 -8.66 2.79
C LEU A 190 2.67 -7.27 2.13
N TYR A 191 3.19 -7.12 0.91
CA TYR A 191 3.02 -5.87 0.13
C TYR A 191 1.55 -5.54 -0.11
N VAL A 192 0.74 -6.51 -0.54
CA VAL A 192 -0.72 -6.33 -0.72
C VAL A 192 -1.40 -5.98 0.60
N LEU A 193 -1.03 -6.64 1.71
CA LEU A 193 -1.54 -6.33 3.04
C LEU A 193 -1.22 -4.89 3.47
N VAL A 194 0.01 -4.42 3.28
CA VAL A 194 0.39 -3.03 3.60
C VAL A 194 -0.42 -2.02 2.80
N LEU A 195 -0.70 -2.29 1.52
CA LEU A 195 -1.58 -1.44 0.71
C LEU A 195 -3.01 -1.42 1.27
N GLN A 196 -3.54 -2.57 1.67
CA GLN A 196 -4.85 -2.68 2.31
C GLN A 196 -4.89 -1.93 3.64
N TRP A 197 -3.88 -2.07 4.50
CA TRP A 197 -3.79 -1.37 5.79
C TRP A 197 -3.68 0.14 5.61
N ALA A 198 -2.94 0.61 4.61
CA ALA A 198 -2.87 2.03 4.29
C ALA A 198 -4.25 2.57 3.87
N LEU A 199 -5.02 1.82 3.08
CA LEU A 199 -6.41 2.18 2.74
C LEU A 199 -7.32 2.10 3.97
N ASP A 200 -7.16 1.07 4.81
CA ASP A 200 -8.01 0.86 5.99
C ASP A 200 -7.79 1.92 7.08
N THR A 201 -6.56 2.44 7.18
CA THR A 201 -6.18 3.58 8.03
C THR A 201 -6.39 4.94 7.36
N ASN A 202 -7.00 4.97 6.16
CA ASN A 202 -7.27 6.18 5.38
C ASN A 202 -6.00 6.99 5.01
N ASN A 203 -4.84 6.32 4.94
CA ASN A 203 -3.55 6.90 4.59
C ASN A 203 -3.23 6.76 3.09
N ILE A 204 -3.92 7.57 2.29
CA ILE A 204 -3.79 7.55 0.81
C ILE A 204 -2.37 7.88 0.34
N MET A 205 -1.63 8.69 1.11
CA MET A 205 -0.24 9.02 0.77
C MET A 205 0.64 7.77 0.84
N VAL A 206 0.57 7.00 1.93
CA VAL A 206 1.32 5.75 2.06
C VAL A 206 0.88 4.77 0.97
N TRP A 207 -0.43 4.58 0.74
CA TRP A 207 -0.92 3.67 -0.30
C TRP A 207 -0.34 3.98 -1.69
N PHE A 208 -0.50 5.22 -2.17
CA PHE A 208 -0.02 5.59 -3.50
C PHE A 208 1.50 5.69 -3.59
N TRP A 209 2.18 6.12 -2.52
CA TRP A 209 3.64 6.12 -2.46
C TRP A 209 4.20 4.71 -2.53
N THR A 210 3.65 3.77 -1.77
CA THR A 210 4.08 2.36 -1.76
C THR A 210 3.90 1.73 -3.14
N LEU A 211 2.78 1.98 -3.82
CA LEU A 211 2.56 1.61 -5.23
C LEU A 211 3.64 2.18 -6.15
N SER A 212 3.93 3.48 -6.01
CA SER A 212 4.93 4.19 -6.82
C SER A 212 6.33 3.61 -6.62
N GLN A 213 6.69 3.35 -5.36
CA GLN A 213 8.00 2.80 -5.00
C GLN A 213 8.17 1.37 -5.49
N TRP A 214 7.14 0.54 -5.38
CA TRP A 214 7.14 -0.85 -5.86
C TRP A 214 7.27 -0.91 -7.38
N ASN A 215 6.36 -0.28 -8.11
CA ASN A 215 6.31 -0.32 -9.57
C ASN A 215 7.58 0.26 -10.19
N CYS A 216 8.14 1.34 -9.63
CA CYS A 216 9.38 1.91 -10.12
C CYS A 216 10.66 1.20 -9.63
N MET A 217 10.55 0.17 -8.77
CA MET A 217 11.68 -0.48 -8.11
C MET A 217 12.62 0.53 -7.44
N ALA A 218 12.04 1.53 -6.77
CA ALA A 218 12.70 2.78 -6.43
C ALA A 218 13.13 2.86 -4.96
N ARG A 219 14.13 3.69 -4.68
CA ARG A 219 14.35 4.16 -3.30
C ARG A 219 13.35 5.29 -3.03
N SER A 220 12.98 5.50 -1.77
CA SER A 220 12.08 6.61 -1.40
C SER A 220 12.63 7.97 -1.84
N ALA A 221 13.96 8.16 -1.81
CA ALA A 221 14.61 9.37 -2.32
C ALA A 221 14.45 9.61 -3.84
N SER A 222 14.12 8.59 -4.62
CA SER A 222 13.83 8.70 -6.06
C SER A 222 12.34 8.96 -6.35
N ILE A 223 11.46 8.65 -5.39
CA ILE A 223 10.02 8.91 -5.49
C ILE A 223 9.70 10.35 -5.06
N ASP A 224 10.39 10.84 -4.04
CA ASP A 224 10.21 12.18 -3.47
C ASP A 224 10.23 13.34 -4.51
N PRO A 225 11.21 13.43 -5.42
CA PRO A 225 11.30 14.54 -6.36
C PRO A 225 10.42 14.39 -7.60
N LEU A 226 9.63 13.31 -7.73
CA LEU A 226 8.80 13.06 -8.91
C LEU A 226 7.89 14.27 -9.19
N HIS A 227 7.85 14.67 -10.45
CA HIS A 227 6.98 15.73 -10.96
C HIS A 227 6.31 15.30 -12.25
N PHE A 228 5.31 16.06 -12.71
CA PHE A 228 4.51 15.72 -13.88
C PHE A 228 5.32 15.55 -15.17
N GLY A 229 6.46 16.24 -15.31
CA GLY A 229 7.36 16.09 -16.46
C GLY A 229 8.13 14.76 -16.47
N ASN A 230 8.12 13.98 -15.38
CA ASN A 230 8.70 12.64 -15.35
C ASN A 230 7.80 11.57 -15.99
N PHE A 231 6.57 11.92 -16.38
CA PHE A 231 5.58 10.98 -16.89
C PHE A 231 5.31 11.19 -18.38
N SER A 232 5.20 10.11 -19.12
CA SER A 232 4.78 10.11 -20.52
C SER A 232 3.85 8.94 -20.83
N ARG A 233 3.15 9.02 -21.97
CA ARG A 233 2.27 7.94 -22.42
C ARG A 233 3.11 6.87 -23.12
N GLY A 234 3.04 5.63 -22.63
CA GLY A 234 3.45 4.46 -23.41
C GLY A 234 2.32 4.01 -24.36
N VAL A 235 2.50 2.87 -25.01
CA VAL A 235 1.48 2.27 -25.89
C VAL A 235 0.23 1.93 -25.06
N ASP A 236 0.39 1.01 -24.12
CA ASP A 236 -0.61 0.51 -23.16
C ASP A 236 -0.15 0.70 -21.69
N SER A 237 0.87 1.53 -21.47
CA SER A 237 1.47 1.82 -20.17
C SER A 237 1.50 3.34 -19.87
N ILE A 238 1.69 3.69 -18.60
CA ILE A 238 2.21 5.01 -18.20
C ILE A 238 3.71 4.84 -17.98
N VAL A 239 4.53 5.69 -18.60
CA VAL A 239 5.99 5.60 -18.51
C VAL A 239 6.49 6.64 -17.53
N VAL A 240 7.37 6.21 -16.61
CA VAL A 240 8.08 7.09 -15.67
C VAL A 240 9.57 7.11 -15.99
N LYS A 241 10.15 8.30 -16.09
CA LYS A 241 11.58 8.52 -16.27
C LYS A 241 12.08 9.57 -15.29
N TYR A 242 13.10 9.23 -14.50
CA TYR A 242 13.69 10.16 -13.55
C TYR A 242 14.54 11.22 -14.24
N ASP A 243 14.77 12.34 -13.56
CA ASP A 243 15.73 13.36 -14.01
C ASP A 243 17.17 13.00 -13.62
N ASP A 244 17.36 12.35 -12.47
CA ASP A 244 18.63 11.81 -12.01
C ASP A 244 18.42 10.54 -11.17
N SER A 245 19.52 9.85 -10.85
CA SER A 245 19.49 8.80 -9.83
C SER A 245 20.70 8.87 -8.92
N LYS A 246 20.64 8.16 -7.79
CA LYS A 246 21.81 8.01 -6.90
C LYS A 246 23.00 7.34 -7.61
N ALA A 247 22.73 6.44 -8.55
CA ALA A 247 23.77 5.70 -9.26
C ALA A 247 24.26 6.45 -10.52
N ASP A 248 23.48 7.42 -10.99
CA ASP A 248 23.72 8.17 -12.21
C ASP A 248 23.20 9.61 -12.05
N LYS A 249 24.08 10.46 -11.55
CA LYS A 249 23.81 11.90 -11.35
C LYS A 249 23.96 12.73 -12.62
N ASN A 250 24.55 12.14 -13.66
CA ASN A 250 24.70 12.78 -14.97
C ASN A 250 23.53 12.49 -15.90
N ALA A 251 22.59 11.63 -15.46
CA ALA A 251 21.41 11.21 -16.22
C ALA A 251 21.70 10.49 -17.54
N GLU A 252 22.90 9.92 -17.71
CA GLU A 252 23.35 9.29 -18.96
C GLU A 252 22.72 7.90 -19.19
N ARG A 253 22.24 7.26 -18.13
CA ARG A 253 21.87 5.85 -18.06
C ARG A 253 20.53 5.62 -17.36
N LEU A 254 19.69 6.65 -17.24
CA LEU A 254 18.35 6.51 -16.66
C LEU A 254 17.46 5.65 -17.54
N SER A 255 16.67 4.79 -16.91
CA SER A 255 15.74 3.92 -17.60
C SER A 255 14.31 4.46 -17.51
N GLU A 256 13.59 4.32 -18.62
CA GLU A 256 12.15 4.39 -18.63
C GLU A 256 11.55 3.20 -17.87
N LYS A 257 10.41 3.44 -17.22
CA LYS A 257 9.72 2.46 -16.36
C LYS A 257 8.26 2.44 -16.77
N ASN A 258 7.86 1.40 -17.51
CA ASN A 258 6.50 1.14 -17.95
C ASN A 258 5.67 0.63 -16.76
N ILE A 259 4.62 1.37 -16.39
CA ILE A 259 3.71 1.03 -15.31
C ILE A 259 2.34 0.76 -15.91
N PHE A 260 1.82 -0.45 -15.69
CA PHE A 260 0.56 -0.90 -16.25
C PHE A 260 -0.58 -0.74 -15.23
N ALA A 261 -1.82 -0.72 -15.72
CA ALA A 261 -2.97 -0.80 -14.85
C ALA A 261 -3.19 -2.26 -14.42
N ASN A 262 -3.79 -2.45 -13.25
CA ASN A 262 -4.27 -3.76 -12.81
C ASN A 262 -5.80 -3.75 -12.80
N PRO A 263 -6.47 -4.33 -13.81
CA PRO A 263 -7.93 -4.37 -13.86
C PRO A 263 -8.54 -5.34 -12.85
N TYR A 264 -7.77 -6.27 -12.29
CA TYR A 264 -8.28 -7.30 -11.38
C TYR A 264 -8.24 -6.88 -9.92
N ASP A 265 -7.28 -6.03 -9.54
CA ASP A 265 -7.16 -5.52 -8.18
C ASP A 265 -6.86 -4.01 -8.18
N TRP A 266 -7.88 -3.23 -7.84
CA TRP A 266 -7.79 -1.76 -7.78
C TRP A 266 -6.77 -1.27 -6.76
N ARG A 267 -6.45 -2.06 -5.73
CA ARG A 267 -5.47 -1.72 -4.69
C ARG A 267 -4.05 -1.77 -5.23
N LEU A 268 -3.80 -2.59 -6.24
CA LEU A 268 -2.53 -2.73 -6.97
C LEU A 268 -2.46 -1.81 -8.20
N CYS A 269 -3.57 -1.21 -8.60
CA CYS A 269 -3.67 -0.40 -9.81
C CYS A 269 -3.06 1.00 -9.62
N PHE A 270 -1.83 1.19 -10.11
CA PHE A 270 -1.13 2.48 -10.07
C PHE A 270 -1.92 3.61 -10.74
N TRP A 271 -2.62 3.32 -11.85
CA TRP A 271 -3.37 4.32 -12.61
C TRP A 271 -4.54 4.88 -11.80
N THR A 272 -5.30 3.99 -11.13
CA THR A 272 -6.36 4.38 -10.18
C THR A 272 -5.79 5.19 -9.02
N GLY A 273 -4.67 4.72 -8.44
CA GLY A 273 -3.98 5.43 -7.36
C GLY A 273 -3.54 6.83 -7.76
N LEU A 274 -3.00 6.99 -8.99
CA LEU A 274 -2.57 8.28 -9.53
C LEU A 274 -3.78 9.22 -9.70
N CYS A 275 -4.88 8.73 -10.29
CA CYS A 275 -6.11 9.50 -10.45
C CYS A 275 -6.62 10.05 -9.11
N ILE A 276 -6.73 9.17 -8.11
CA ILE A 276 -7.20 9.48 -6.76
C ILE A 276 -6.26 10.48 -6.07
N TRP A 277 -4.96 10.23 -6.13
CA TRP A 277 -3.97 11.06 -5.46
C TRP A 277 -3.99 12.50 -5.98
N ILE A 278 -4.02 12.69 -7.30
CA ILE A 278 -4.10 14.02 -7.91
C ILE A 278 -5.41 14.72 -7.54
N SER A 279 -6.54 14.01 -7.64
CA SER A 279 -7.86 14.58 -7.29
C SER A 279 -7.92 15.05 -5.83
N LEU A 280 -7.42 14.23 -4.89
CA LEU A 280 -7.43 14.55 -3.46
C LEU A 280 -6.44 15.66 -3.05
N ARG A 281 -5.35 15.85 -3.81
CA ARG A 281 -4.46 17.00 -3.57
C ARG A 281 -5.12 18.31 -3.98
N GLY A 282 -5.95 18.27 -5.03
CA GLY A 282 -6.76 19.40 -5.48
C GLY A 282 -5.94 20.56 -6.07
N GLU A 283 -6.66 21.52 -6.64
CA GLU A 283 -6.08 22.65 -7.37
C GLU A 283 -5.16 23.51 -6.48
N GLU A 284 -5.51 23.79 -5.21
CA GLU A 284 -4.72 24.69 -4.37
C GLU A 284 -3.28 24.18 -4.14
N LYS A 285 -3.08 22.87 -3.98
CA LYS A 285 -1.74 22.30 -3.74
C LYS A 285 -0.94 22.11 -5.02
N LEU A 286 -1.62 22.00 -6.16
CA LEU A 286 -1.03 21.80 -7.48
C LEU A 286 -0.85 23.10 -8.27
N LYS A 287 -1.41 24.20 -7.77
CA LYS A 287 -1.23 25.52 -8.37
C LYS A 287 0.22 26.00 -8.27
N GLY A 288 0.84 26.16 -9.44
CA GLY A 288 2.23 26.51 -9.65
C GLY A 288 3.18 25.46 -9.09
N ASN A 289 2.76 24.19 -9.02
CA ASN A 289 3.50 23.09 -8.45
C ASN A 289 3.31 21.80 -9.27
N SER A 290 4.37 21.35 -9.93
CA SER A 290 4.37 20.10 -10.69
C SER A 290 4.81 18.88 -9.88
N LYS A 291 5.34 19.07 -8.65
CA LYS A 291 5.87 17.98 -7.81
C LYS A 291 4.74 17.13 -7.26
N LEU A 292 4.82 15.81 -7.41
CA LEU A 292 3.76 14.84 -7.15
C LEU A 292 3.48 14.60 -5.65
N PHE A 293 4.49 14.69 -4.78
CA PHE A 293 4.32 14.44 -3.34
C PHE A 293 4.65 15.66 -2.46
N LEU A 294 5.35 16.65 -3.01
CA LEU A 294 5.74 17.86 -2.29
C LEU A 294 4.77 19.00 -2.59
N ASN A 295 4.64 19.90 -1.61
CA ASN A 295 3.99 21.20 -1.80
C ASN A 295 5.01 22.22 -2.30
N LYS A 296 4.53 23.29 -2.96
CA LYS A 296 5.38 24.38 -3.46
C LYS A 296 6.29 24.94 -2.37
N GLY A 297 7.60 24.99 -2.65
CA GLY A 297 8.62 25.54 -1.74
C GLY A 297 9.02 24.61 -0.59
N VAL A 298 8.51 23.39 -0.52
CA VAL A 298 9.01 22.37 0.41
C VAL A 298 10.27 21.72 -0.19
N LYS A 299 11.27 21.49 0.65
CA LYS A 299 12.55 20.91 0.24
C LYS A 299 12.42 19.42 -0.08
N ASP A 300 13.08 18.98 -1.13
CA ASP A 300 13.26 17.57 -1.49
C ASP A 300 13.80 16.74 -0.31
N GLY A 301 13.27 15.54 -0.16
CA GLY A 301 13.51 14.58 0.93
C GLY A 301 12.49 14.66 2.06
N THR A 302 11.68 15.73 2.13
CA THR A 302 10.67 15.89 3.19
C THR A 302 9.53 14.88 3.05
N ALA A 303 9.03 14.64 1.84
CA ALA A 303 7.94 13.70 1.64
C ALA A 303 8.40 12.26 1.88
N SER A 304 9.64 11.92 1.53
CA SER A 304 10.25 10.62 1.84
C SER A 304 10.40 10.40 3.34
N ALA A 305 10.74 11.43 4.12
CA ALA A 305 10.83 11.31 5.57
C ALA A 305 9.44 11.03 6.17
N ASN A 306 8.45 11.83 5.77
CA ASN A 306 7.06 11.65 6.19
C ASN A 306 6.55 10.24 5.80
N TYR A 307 6.82 9.76 4.59
CA TYR A 307 6.42 8.42 4.17
C TYR A 307 7.00 7.33 5.08
N CYS A 308 8.27 7.42 5.46
CA CYS A 308 8.89 6.44 6.34
C CYS A 308 8.24 6.41 7.73
N GLU A 309 7.88 7.57 8.28
CA GLU A 309 7.21 7.70 9.58
C GLU A 309 5.77 7.17 9.54
N GLU A 310 5.02 7.54 8.49
CA GLU A 310 3.64 7.12 8.27
C GLU A 310 3.55 5.61 7.97
N LEU A 311 4.50 5.05 7.21
CA LEU A 311 4.58 3.62 6.96
C LEU A 311 4.73 2.82 8.27
N ILE A 312 5.59 3.26 9.18
CA ILE A 312 5.74 2.61 10.50
C ILE A 312 4.41 2.66 11.26
N SER A 313 3.69 3.79 11.17
CA SER A 313 2.39 3.97 11.83
C SER A 313 1.31 3.05 11.26
N VAL A 314 1.32 2.80 9.95
CA VAL A 314 0.42 1.85 9.27
C VAL A 314 0.73 0.41 9.66
N VAL A 315 2.00 0.06 9.82
CA VAL A 315 2.44 -1.32 10.10
C VAL A 315 2.39 -1.67 11.60
N ALA A 316 2.57 -0.70 12.49
CA ALA A 316 2.68 -0.93 13.93
C ALA A 316 1.52 -1.69 14.59
N PRO A 317 0.25 -1.56 14.14
CA PRO A 317 -0.85 -2.37 14.67
C PRO A 317 -0.85 -3.84 14.22
N HIS A 318 -0.09 -4.19 13.16
CA HIS A 318 -0.15 -5.48 12.47
C HIS A 318 1.14 -6.30 12.65
N LYS A 319 1.79 -6.18 13.81
CA LYS A 319 3.10 -6.80 14.04
C LYS A 319 3.06 -8.32 13.95
N GLU A 320 2.00 -8.94 14.47
CA GLU A 320 1.86 -10.39 14.44
C GLU A 320 1.70 -10.90 13.00
N GLU A 321 0.88 -10.22 12.19
CA GLU A 321 0.73 -10.55 10.77
C GLU A 321 2.02 -10.31 9.98
N VAL A 322 2.80 -9.27 10.32
CA VAL A 322 4.11 -9.04 9.71
C VAL A 322 5.06 -10.18 10.04
N GLU A 323 5.15 -10.62 11.30
CA GLU A 323 6.03 -11.72 11.74
C GLU A 323 5.71 -13.06 11.06
N ASN A 324 4.46 -13.28 10.64
CA ASN A 324 4.08 -14.44 9.82
C ASN A 324 4.72 -14.42 8.41
N HIS A 325 5.23 -13.28 7.96
CA HIS A 325 5.81 -13.10 6.63
C HIS A 325 7.30 -12.73 6.66
N MET A 326 7.75 -11.94 7.63
CA MET A 326 9.14 -11.52 7.81
C MET A 326 9.37 -10.92 9.21
N GLU A 327 10.61 -10.92 9.69
CA GLU A 327 10.97 -10.25 10.95
C GLU A 327 10.59 -8.75 10.91
N GLU A 328 9.81 -8.26 11.88
CA GLU A 328 9.28 -6.88 11.89
C GLU A 328 10.39 -5.83 11.84
N LYS A 329 11.47 -6.04 12.60
CA LYS A 329 12.66 -5.17 12.61
C LYS A 329 13.36 -5.05 11.24
N ARG A 330 13.09 -5.96 10.30
CA ARG A 330 13.64 -5.98 8.93
C ARG A 330 12.74 -5.26 7.93
N LEU A 331 11.50 -4.94 8.30
CA LEU A 331 10.57 -4.20 7.46
C LEU A 331 10.84 -2.70 7.58
N ASN A 332 11.16 -2.07 6.46
CA ASN A 332 11.23 -0.62 6.34
C ASN A 332 10.99 -0.17 4.89
N ALA A 333 11.06 1.13 4.63
CA ALA A 333 10.85 1.67 3.29
C ALA A 333 11.75 1.05 2.21
N TYR A 334 12.93 0.54 2.54
CA TYR A 334 13.81 -0.14 1.57
C TYR A 334 13.37 -1.57 1.24
N SER A 335 12.53 -2.19 2.07
CA SER A 335 12.01 -3.55 1.85
C SER A 335 11.19 -3.65 0.57
N PHE A 336 10.45 -2.60 0.19
CA PHE A 336 9.65 -2.56 -1.06
C PHE A 336 10.49 -2.65 -2.32
N ARG A 337 11.62 -1.93 -2.38
CA ARG A 337 12.53 -1.99 -3.53
C ARG A 337 13.14 -3.37 -3.69
N LYS A 338 13.54 -3.98 -2.58
CA LYS A 338 14.10 -5.34 -2.56
C LYS A 338 13.02 -6.34 -2.94
N GLY A 339 11.85 -6.23 -2.32
CA GLY A 339 10.68 -7.07 -2.58
C GLY A 339 10.26 -7.06 -4.03
N SER A 340 10.14 -5.89 -4.66
CA SER A 340 9.76 -5.82 -6.08
C SER A 340 10.79 -6.48 -6.99
N SER A 341 12.09 -6.29 -6.74
CA SER A 341 13.13 -6.99 -7.49
C SER A 341 13.13 -8.51 -7.25
N THR A 342 12.95 -8.95 -6.00
CA THR A 342 12.90 -10.37 -5.66
C THR A 342 11.66 -11.03 -6.25
N TYR A 343 10.50 -10.37 -6.20
CA TYR A 343 9.26 -10.82 -6.81
C TYR A 343 9.40 -10.95 -8.33
N ALA A 344 10.02 -9.97 -9.00
CA ALA A 344 10.27 -10.07 -10.43
C ALA A 344 11.17 -11.26 -10.81
N VAL A 345 12.20 -11.56 -10.01
CA VAL A 345 13.15 -12.66 -10.30
C VAL A 345 12.58 -14.03 -9.91
N ALA A 346 11.84 -14.12 -8.81
CA ALA A 346 11.50 -15.39 -8.16
C ALA A 346 9.98 -15.65 -8.03
N GLY A 347 9.13 -14.72 -8.46
CA GLY A 347 7.67 -14.86 -8.41
C GLY A 347 7.09 -15.71 -9.55
N THR A 348 7.90 -16.07 -10.56
CA THR A 348 7.51 -16.91 -11.69
C THR A 348 8.71 -17.73 -12.17
N THR A 349 8.45 -18.87 -12.81
CA THR A 349 9.47 -19.68 -13.51
C THR A 349 9.88 -19.08 -14.85
N VAL A 350 9.18 -18.04 -15.31
CA VAL A 350 9.51 -17.31 -16.55
C VAL A 350 9.85 -15.84 -16.23
N PRO A 351 10.86 -15.55 -15.38
CA PRO A 351 11.10 -14.20 -14.92
C PRO A 351 11.54 -13.26 -16.06
N PRO A 352 11.26 -11.95 -15.96
CA PRO A 352 11.88 -10.96 -16.83
C PRO A 352 13.41 -11.07 -16.77
N SER A 353 14.09 -10.70 -17.86
CA SER A 353 15.54 -10.82 -17.94
C SER A 353 16.23 -10.06 -16.79
N LEU A 354 17.33 -10.61 -16.26
CA LEU A 354 18.11 -9.95 -15.22
C LEU A 354 18.56 -8.55 -15.65
N ASN A 355 18.79 -8.34 -16.94
CA ASN A 355 19.14 -7.05 -17.51
C ASN A 355 18.00 -6.04 -17.40
N SER A 356 16.76 -6.44 -17.68
CA SER A 356 15.57 -5.60 -17.47
C SER A 356 15.43 -5.17 -16.02
N ILE A 357 15.60 -6.13 -15.11
CA ILE A 357 15.46 -5.92 -13.67
C ILE A 357 16.56 -4.98 -13.17
N ALA A 358 17.81 -5.25 -13.54
CA ALA A 358 18.94 -4.39 -13.18
C ALA A 358 18.80 -2.99 -13.77
N ARG A 359 18.35 -2.88 -15.02
CA ARG A 359 18.18 -1.58 -15.67
C ARG A 359 17.05 -0.77 -15.07
N ARG A 360 15.86 -1.35 -14.83
CA ARG A 360 14.77 -0.69 -14.08
C ARG A 360 15.22 -0.27 -12.69
N GLY A 361 16.00 -1.12 -12.03
CA GLY A 361 16.62 -0.82 -10.75
C GLY A 361 17.75 0.22 -10.82
N GLU A 362 18.19 0.67 -11.99
CA GLU A 362 19.36 1.55 -12.17
C GLU A 362 20.60 0.98 -11.47
N TRP A 363 20.79 -0.33 -11.62
CA TRP A 363 21.93 -1.08 -11.11
C TRP A 363 22.92 -1.34 -12.24
N SER A 364 24.20 -1.14 -11.95
CA SER A 364 25.28 -1.58 -12.85
C SER A 364 25.31 -3.11 -12.87
N ILE A 365 25.38 -3.68 -14.07
CA ILE A 365 25.65 -5.10 -14.31
C ILE A 365 27.13 -5.36 -14.58
N GLY A 366 27.99 -4.40 -14.22
CA GLY A 366 29.42 -4.44 -14.41
C GLY A 366 29.89 -3.65 -15.64
N LYS A 367 31.16 -3.23 -15.61
CA LYS A 367 31.72 -2.29 -16.60
C LYS A 367 31.60 -2.76 -18.05
N VAL A 368 31.76 -4.05 -18.29
CA VAL A 368 31.72 -4.62 -19.64
C VAL A 368 30.27 -4.67 -20.11
N LEU A 369 29.39 -5.33 -19.35
CA LEU A 369 28.00 -5.53 -19.76
C LEU A 369 27.22 -4.21 -19.88
N ASP A 370 27.48 -3.23 -19.01
CA ASP A 370 26.89 -1.89 -19.11
C ASP A 370 27.21 -1.16 -20.43
N CYS A 371 28.32 -1.51 -21.10
CA CYS A 371 28.72 -0.90 -22.37
C CYS A 371 28.09 -1.59 -23.59
N TYR A 372 27.83 -2.89 -23.53
CA TYR A 372 27.36 -3.66 -24.69
C TYR A 372 25.87 -3.95 -24.67
N TRP A 373 25.27 -4.11 -23.48
CA TRP A 373 23.87 -4.47 -23.35
C TRP A 373 23.02 -3.20 -23.26
N HIS A 374 22.75 -2.62 -24.43
CA HIS A 374 21.75 -1.58 -24.58
C HIS A 374 20.35 -2.17 -24.40
N PHE A 375 19.56 -1.50 -23.60
CA PHE A 375 18.28 -2.03 -23.16
C PHE A 375 17.14 -1.60 -24.09
N GLY A 376 16.29 -2.55 -24.49
CA GLY A 376 15.08 -2.29 -25.28
C GLY A 376 13.84 -2.20 -24.41
N SER A 377 12.87 -1.37 -24.79
CA SER A 377 11.62 -1.13 -24.07
C SER A 377 10.82 -2.41 -23.76
N VAL A 378 10.89 -3.41 -24.64
CA VAL A 378 10.17 -4.70 -24.53
C VAL A 378 10.46 -5.43 -23.22
N GLY A 379 11.73 -5.45 -22.80
CA GLY A 379 12.12 -6.13 -21.56
C GLY A 379 11.50 -5.49 -20.32
N ASP A 380 11.26 -4.18 -20.35
CA ASP A 380 10.68 -3.42 -19.25
C ASP A 380 9.15 -3.40 -19.31
N GLN A 381 8.56 -3.54 -20.50
CA GLN A 381 7.12 -3.77 -20.64
C GLN A 381 6.70 -5.07 -19.95
N TYR A 382 7.42 -6.18 -20.19
CA TYR A 382 7.13 -7.45 -19.50
C TYR A 382 7.31 -7.32 -17.97
N LEU A 383 8.45 -6.76 -17.54
CA LEU A 383 8.73 -6.51 -16.13
C LEU A 383 7.67 -5.60 -15.48
N GLY A 384 7.21 -4.58 -16.21
CA GLY A 384 6.19 -3.65 -15.77
C GLY A 384 4.87 -4.34 -15.46
N ARG A 385 4.40 -5.22 -16.35
CA ARG A 385 3.18 -6.02 -16.15
C ARG A 385 3.27 -6.89 -14.90
N VAL A 386 4.39 -7.60 -14.73
CA VAL A 386 4.66 -8.41 -13.53
C VAL A 386 4.60 -7.55 -12.27
N LEU A 387 5.27 -6.39 -12.26
CA LEU A 387 5.30 -5.51 -11.08
C LEU A 387 3.97 -4.81 -10.80
N SER A 388 3.11 -4.63 -11.80
CA SER A 388 1.73 -4.16 -11.63
C SER A 388 0.80 -5.25 -11.07
N GLY A 389 1.33 -6.45 -10.80
CA GLY A 389 0.60 -7.53 -10.14
C GLY A 389 -0.24 -8.37 -11.10
N LEU A 390 0.04 -8.34 -12.40
CA LEU A 390 -0.55 -9.27 -13.37
C LEU A 390 0.15 -10.62 -13.24
N ASP A 391 -0.63 -11.71 -13.21
CA ASP A 391 -0.10 -13.06 -13.09
C ASP A 391 0.53 -13.51 -14.42
N ALA A 392 1.85 -13.69 -14.43
CA ALA A 392 2.63 -14.10 -15.59
C ALA A 392 2.27 -15.51 -16.11
N ASN A 393 1.50 -16.29 -15.35
CA ASN A 393 1.02 -17.62 -15.75
C ASN A 393 -0.44 -17.62 -16.22
N SER A 394 -1.15 -16.50 -16.07
CA SER A 394 -2.55 -16.38 -16.50
C SER A 394 -2.62 -16.16 -18.02
N ASP A 395 -3.57 -16.81 -18.68
CA ASP A 395 -3.92 -16.58 -20.09
C ASP A 395 -4.46 -15.16 -20.36
N GLN A 396 -4.79 -14.42 -19.30
CA GLN A 396 -5.23 -13.03 -19.31
C GLN A 396 -4.11 -12.03 -19.00
N PHE A 397 -2.84 -12.47 -18.94
CA PHE A 397 -1.70 -11.60 -18.65
C PHE A 397 -1.56 -10.40 -19.62
N ASP A 398 -2.05 -10.56 -20.85
CA ASP A 398 -2.04 -9.52 -21.87
C ASP A 398 -3.24 -8.58 -21.83
N THR A 399 -4.12 -8.67 -20.82
CA THR A 399 -5.26 -7.77 -20.68
C THR A 399 -4.83 -6.30 -20.78
N LEU A 400 -5.57 -5.53 -21.56
CA LEU A 400 -5.35 -4.09 -21.73
C LEU A 400 -5.81 -3.35 -20.47
N PRO A 401 -5.20 -2.20 -20.15
CA PRO A 401 -5.71 -1.34 -19.10
C PRO A 401 -7.13 -0.84 -19.47
N PRO A 402 -8.01 -0.60 -18.48
CA PRO A 402 -9.27 0.08 -18.73
C PRO A 402 -9.05 1.40 -19.45
N HIS A 403 -9.66 1.56 -20.62
CA HIS A 403 -9.51 2.73 -21.47
C HIS A 403 -10.84 3.13 -22.12
N TRP A 404 -10.89 4.36 -22.62
CA TRP A 404 -12.07 4.87 -23.32
C TRP A 404 -12.21 4.18 -24.68
N ASN A 405 -13.42 3.76 -25.03
CA ASN A 405 -13.74 3.13 -26.32
C ASN A 405 -13.75 4.12 -27.51
N MET A 406 -13.04 5.24 -27.42
CA MET A 406 -13.04 6.33 -28.41
C MET A 406 -11.71 7.08 -28.49
N THR A 407 -11.35 7.55 -29.69
CA THR A 407 -10.04 8.17 -30.00
C THR A 407 -9.82 9.54 -29.39
N ASN A 408 -10.89 10.33 -29.18
CA ASN A 408 -10.80 11.69 -28.64
C ASN A 408 -11.70 11.85 -27.40
N PRO A 409 -11.34 11.26 -26.24
CA PRO A 409 -12.19 11.25 -25.04
C PRO A 409 -12.63 12.64 -24.58
N MET A 410 -11.76 13.65 -24.70
CA MET A 410 -12.05 15.04 -24.27
C MET A 410 -13.10 15.76 -25.14
N LYS A 411 -13.53 15.19 -26.27
CA LYS A 411 -14.65 15.70 -27.07
C LYS A 411 -16.02 15.18 -26.58
N ASN A 412 -16.03 14.13 -25.77
CA ASN A 412 -17.26 13.59 -25.21
C ASN A 412 -17.64 14.40 -23.96
N ASP A 413 -18.88 14.89 -23.92
CA ASP A 413 -19.35 15.79 -22.86
C ASP A 413 -19.38 15.13 -21.48
N ASP A 414 -19.70 13.84 -21.39
CA ASP A 414 -19.70 13.10 -20.12
C ASP A 414 -18.26 12.95 -19.60
N ILE A 415 -17.31 12.57 -20.46
CA ILE A 415 -15.90 12.42 -20.09
C ILE A 415 -15.32 13.78 -19.66
N LYS A 416 -15.57 14.83 -20.44
CA LYS A 416 -15.14 16.18 -20.10
C LYS A 416 -15.71 16.64 -18.76
N SER A 417 -17.01 16.45 -18.53
CA SER A 417 -17.66 16.77 -17.26
C SER A 417 -17.05 16.00 -16.09
N GLY A 418 -16.77 14.71 -16.28
CA GLY A 418 -16.11 13.87 -15.27
C GLY A 418 -14.69 14.35 -14.94
N MET A 419 -13.92 14.70 -15.97
CA MET A 419 -12.56 15.26 -15.82
C MET A 419 -12.59 16.61 -15.07
N ASP A 420 -13.53 17.49 -15.39
CA ASP A 420 -13.71 18.79 -14.73
C ASP A 420 -14.10 18.63 -13.25
N ILE A 421 -14.95 17.66 -12.92
CA ILE A 421 -15.32 17.31 -11.54
C ILE A 421 -14.10 16.79 -10.76
N MET A 422 -13.29 15.93 -11.39
CA MET A 422 -12.14 15.27 -10.75
C MET A 422 -10.95 16.19 -10.52
N PHE A 423 -10.66 17.07 -11.49
CA PHE A 423 -9.39 17.80 -11.56
C PHE A 423 -9.54 19.32 -11.62
N GLY A 424 -10.67 19.85 -12.09
CA GLY A 424 -10.91 21.31 -12.14
C GLY A 424 -9.78 22.08 -12.84
N GLY A 425 -9.31 23.17 -12.23
CA GLY A 425 -8.27 24.04 -12.80
C GLY A 425 -6.91 23.37 -13.04
N ILE A 426 -6.68 22.16 -12.50
CA ILE A 426 -5.47 21.37 -12.79
C ILE A 426 -5.34 21.08 -14.29
N LEU A 427 -6.47 20.90 -15.00
CA LEU A 427 -6.48 20.59 -16.44
C LEU A 427 -5.90 21.73 -17.29
N GLU A 428 -6.22 22.97 -16.92
CA GLU A 428 -5.73 24.16 -17.61
C GLU A 428 -4.26 24.44 -17.30
N GLU A 429 -3.86 24.21 -16.05
CA GLU A 429 -2.52 24.53 -15.59
C GLU A 429 -1.46 23.51 -16.01
N HIS A 430 -1.83 22.23 -16.09
CA HIS A 430 -0.93 21.12 -16.38
C HIS A 430 -1.35 20.38 -17.66
N GLN A 431 -1.55 21.13 -18.75
CA GLN A 431 -2.04 20.60 -20.04
C GLN A 431 -1.23 19.41 -20.56
N CYS A 432 0.10 19.42 -20.38
CA CYS A 432 0.96 18.32 -20.80
C CYS A 432 0.69 17.00 -20.05
N PHE A 433 0.10 17.07 -18.85
CA PHE A 433 -0.22 15.92 -18.02
C PHE A 433 -1.66 15.42 -18.21
N VAL A 434 -2.54 16.21 -18.84
CA VAL A 434 -3.95 15.85 -19.13
C VAL A 434 -4.07 14.49 -19.83
N PRO A 435 -3.26 14.12 -20.83
CA PRO A 435 -3.37 12.81 -21.47
C PRO A 435 -3.13 11.62 -20.50
N ILE A 436 -2.33 11.81 -19.46
CA ILE A 436 -2.10 10.81 -18.40
C ILE A 436 -3.31 10.74 -17.46
N LEU A 437 -3.89 11.90 -17.12
CA LEU A 437 -5.10 11.97 -16.31
C LEU A 437 -6.30 11.32 -17.01
N VAL A 438 -6.44 11.51 -18.33
CA VAL A 438 -7.49 10.86 -19.14
C VAL A 438 -7.39 9.33 -19.07
N ARG A 439 -6.17 8.76 -19.20
CA ARG A 439 -5.95 7.32 -19.04
C ARG A 439 -6.25 6.83 -17.63
N SER A 440 -5.75 7.57 -16.64
CA SER A 440 -5.94 7.24 -15.22
C SER A 440 -7.42 7.31 -14.81
N PHE A 441 -8.18 8.23 -15.40
CA PHE A 441 -9.61 8.40 -15.14
C PHE A 441 -10.45 7.24 -15.68
N ALA A 442 -10.11 6.66 -16.83
CA ALA A 442 -10.79 5.44 -17.32
C ALA A 442 -10.65 4.28 -16.33
N CYS A 443 -9.43 4.06 -15.81
CA CYS A 443 -9.19 3.07 -14.75
C CYS A 443 -9.97 3.38 -13.48
N PHE A 444 -10.00 4.65 -13.05
CA PHE A 444 -10.79 5.05 -11.90
C PHE A 444 -12.29 4.74 -12.07
N VAL A 445 -12.88 5.04 -13.24
CA VAL A 445 -14.29 4.77 -13.53
C VAL A 445 -14.55 3.27 -13.51
N TYR A 446 -13.67 2.47 -14.11
CA TYR A 446 -13.74 1.01 -14.09
C TYR A 446 -13.79 0.44 -12.67
N HIS A 447 -12.93 0.94 -11.76
CA HIS A 447 -12.86 0.47 -10.37
C HIS A 447 -13.85 1.18 -9.41
N SER A 448 -14.70 2.06 -9.90
CA SER A 448 -15.52 2.95 -9.05
C SER A 448 -16.47 2.21 -8.09
N ASN A 449 -16.92 1.00 -8.43
CA ASN A 449 -17.73 0.16 -7.53
C ASN A 449 -16.93 -0.23 -6.28
N SER A 450 -15.72 -0.76 -6.44
CA SER A 450 -14.86 -1.15 -5.31
C SER A 450 -14.40 0.06 -4.49
N LEU A 451 -14.23 1.22 -5.11
CA LEU A 451 -13.95 2.47 -4.38
C LEU A 451 -15.12 2.89 -3.49
N ARG A 452 -16.37 2.74 -3.97
CA ARG A 452 -17.59 3.00 -3.17
C ARG A 452 -17.77 1.98 -2.05
N GLU A 453 -17.39 0.73 -2.26
CA GLU A 453 -17.35 -0.29 -1.20
C GLU A 453 -16.38 0.11 -0.09
N GLN A 454 -15.17 0.58 -0.43
CA GLN A 454 -14.20 1.06 0.56
C GLN A 454 -14.73 2.28 1.35
N MET A 455 -15.40 3.21 0.68
CA MET A 455 -16.07 4.36 1.34
C MET A 455 -17.14 3.93 2.34
N THR A 456 -17.85 2.85 2.02
CA THR A 456 -18.91 2.30 2.87
C THR A 456 -18.32 1.54 4.05
N LYS A 457 -17.26 0.75 3.81
CA LYS A 457 -16.53 0.00 4.84
C LYS A 457 -15.91 0.92 5.88
N ILE A 458 -15.43 2.10 5.49
CA ILE A 458 -14.70 3.03 6.36
C ILE A 458 -15.40 4.39 6.38
N PRO A 459 -16.30 4.62 7.35
CA PRO A 459 -16.95 5.90 7.53
C PRO A 459 -15.94 7.05 7.64
N GLY A 460 -16.11 8.09 6.83
CA GLY A 460 -15.23 9.25 6.80
C GLY A 460 -13.93 9.09 6.01
N HIS A 461 -13.78 8.02 5.22
CA HIS A 461 -12.65 7.81 4.31
C HIS A 461 -12.43 9.00 3.35
N HIS A 462 -11.20 9.29 2.95
CA HIS A 462 -10.83 10.41 2.09
C HIS A 462 -11.46 10.34 0.70
N PHE A 463 -11.83 9.15 0.22
CA PHE A 463 -12.58 8.98 -1.02
C PHE A 463 -13.92 9.72 -0.99
N ASN A 464 -14.49 10.01 0.20
CA ASN A 464 -15.64 10.89 0.35
C ASN A 464 -15.39 12.32 -0.15
N ASN A 465 -14.14 12.75 -0.33
CA ASN A 465 -13.84 14.07 -0.91
C ASN A 465 -13.80 14.05 -2.45
N ILE A 466 -14.00 12.89 -3.08
CA ILE A 466 -13.99 12.74 -4.54
C ILE A 466 -15.44 12.86 -5.05
N SER A 467 -15.79 14.03 -5.57
CA SER A 467 -17.17 14.38 -5.92
C SER A 467 -17.82 13.46 -6.96
N ILE A 468 -17.06 12.90 -7.92
CA ILE A 468 -17.63 12.01 -8.94
C ILE A 468 -18.19 10.70 -8.35
N LEU A 469 -17.74 10.30 -7.15
CA LEU A 469 -18.24 9.10 -6.46
C LEU A 469 -19.54 9.37 -5.71
N HIS A 470 -19.95 10.63 -5.57
CA HIS A 470 -21.17 11.00 -4.85
C HIS A 470 -22.42 10.68 -5.67
N HIS A 471 -23.53 10.41 -4.97
CA HIS A 471 -24.82 10.09 -5.57
C HIS A 471 -25.26 11.07 -6.66
N LEU A 472 -25.01 12.37 -6.48
CA LEU A 472 -25.35 13.41 -7.46
C LEU A 472 -24.78 13.10 -8.86
N ASN A 473 -23.63 12.45 -8.91
CA ASN A 473 -22.93 12.10 -10.15
C ASN A 473 -23.14 10.63 -10.56
N ARG A 474 -24.05 9.89 -9.90
CA ARG A 474 -24.26 8.46 -10.16
C ARG A 474 -24.65 8.19 -11.61
N GLN A 475 -25.60 8.96 -12.15
CA GLN A 475 -26.02 8.81 -13.55
C GLN A 475 -24.88 9.10 -14.52
N LEU A 476 -24.08 10.15 -14.25
CA LEU A 476 -22.90 10.46 -15.05
C LEU A 476 -21.87 9.33 -14.98
N LEU A 477 -21.60 8.81 -13.77
CA LEU A 477 -20.65 7.72 -13.56
C LEU A 477 -21.12 6.42 -14.25
N ASP A 478 -22.41 6.12 -14.23
CA ASP A 478 -22.97 4.95 -14.91
C ASP A 478 -22.87 5.09 -16.43
N ARG A 479 -23.13 6.28 -16.99
CA ARG A 479 -22.84 6.55 -18.41
C ARG A 479 -21.36 6.41 -18.72
N LEU A 480 -20.47 6.98 -17.90
CA LEU A 480 -19.03 6.87 -18.07
C LEU A 480 -18.55 5.41 -18.08
N LYS A 481 -19.11 4.54 -17.23
CA LYS A 481 -18.78 3.11 -17.21
C LYS A 481 -19.06 2.43 -18.55
N THR A 482 -20.15 2.80 -19.23
CA THR A 482 -20.46 2.26 -20.58
C THR A 482 -19.44 2.65 -21.64
N LEU A 483 -18.63 3.68 -21.39
CA LEU A 483 -17.60 4.18 -22.30
C LEU A 483 -16.21 3.56 -22.02
N VAL A 484 -16.07 2.78 -20.95
CA VAL A 484 -14.80 2.14 -20.58
C VAL A 484 -14.81 0.69 -21.01
N THR A 485 -13.72 0.24 -21.64
CA THR A 485 -13.53 -1.13 -22.09
C THR A 485 -12.14 -1.65 -21.75
N LEU A 486 -12.01 -2.99 -21.76
CA LEU A 486 -10.74 -3.72 -21.79
C LEU A 486 -10.42 -4.26 -23.20
N ASP A 487 -11.36 -4.17 -24.13
CA ASP A 487 -11.21 -4.71 -25.48
C ASP A 487 -10.34 -3.80 -26.35
N PRO A 488 -9.60 -4.37 -27.32
CA PRO A 488 -8.84 -3.59 -28.29
C PRO A 488 -9.71 -2.53 -28.99
N THR A 489 -9.32 -1.27 -28.86
CA THR A 489 -10.01 -0.14 -29.49
C THR A 489 -9.11 0.53 -30.53
N ASN A 490 -9.52 0.47 -31.80
CA ASN A 490 -8.78 1.05 -32.93
C ASN A 490 -8.49 2.54 -32.74
N GLY A 491 -7.22 2.93 -32.92
CA GLY A 491 -6.77 4.31 -32.73
C GLY A 491 -6.65 4.77 -31.28
N VAL A 492 -6.96 3.91 -30.30
CA VAL A 492 -6.78 4.17 -28.87
C VAL A 492 -5.74 3.23 -28.28
N MET A 493 -6.03 1.93 -28.31
CA MET A 493 -5.21 0.90 -27.70
C MET A 493 -5.59 -0.47 -28.30
N THR A 494 -4.77 -0.97 -29.23
CA THR A 494 -5.00 -2.26 -29.90
C THR A 494 -3.90 -3.27 -29.63
N VAL A 495 -2.77 -2.81 -29.09
CA VAL A 495 -1.56 -3.61 -28.92
C VAL A 495 -1.28 -3.79 -27.45
N THR A 496 -1.10 -5.05 -27.05
CA THR A 496 -0.64 -5.46 -25.74
C THR A 496 0.89 -5.61 -25.80
N THR A 497 1.62 -4.87 -24.97
CA THR A 497 3.09 -4.86 -25.01
C THR A 497 3.70 -5.70 -23.91
N GLY A 498 4.92 -6.23 -24.13
CA GLY A 498 5.62 -7.02 -23.12
C GLY A 498 5.00 -8.39 -22.82
N ILE A 499 4.33 -9.00 -23.80
CA ILE A 499 3.66 -10.30 -23.65
C ILE A 499 4.66 -11.42 -24.00
N PRO A 500 4.93 -12.35 -23.07
CA PRO A 500 5.81 -13.47 -23.36
C PRO A 500 5.10 -14.52 -24.23
N PRO A 501 5.83 -15.28 -25.08
CA PRO A 501 5.22 -16.18 -26.08
C PRO A 501 4.31 -17.26 -25.51
N HIS A 502 4.56 -17.71 -24.27
CA HIS A 502 3.78 -18.78 -23.65
C HIS A 502 2.33 -18.39 -23.37
N ILE A 503 2.02 -17.08 -23.26
CA ILE A 503 0.64 -16.60 -23.11
C ILE A 503 -0.15 -16.86 -24.38
N ASN A 504 0.45 -16.59 -25.54
CA ASN A 504 -0.18 -16.89 -26.83
C ASN A 504 -0.40 -18.40 -27.00
N HIS A 505 0.59 -19.22 -26.62
CA HIS A 505 0.43 -20.67 -26.63
C HIS A 505 -0.69 -21.14 -25.70
N ALA A 506 -0.78 -20.60 -24.49
CA ALA A 506 -1.83 -20.94 -23.53
C ALA A 506 -3.22 -20.62 -24.10
N ARG A 507 -3.39 -19.46 -24.74
CA ARG A 507 -4.64 -19.08 -25.42
C ARG A 507 -4.98 -20.04 -26.56
N SER A 508 -4.05 -20.31 -27.46
CA SER A 508 -4.30 -21.25 -28.56
C SER A 508 -4.67 -22.65 -28.04
N ILE A 509 -4.07 -23.10 -26.94
CA ILE A 509 -4.44 -24.36 -26.29
C ILE A 509 -5.87 -24.29 -25.73
N GLN A 510 -6.26 -23.19 -25.08
CA GLN A 510 -7.64 -23.00 -24.60
C GLN A 510 -8.67 -22.96 -25.74
N GLU A 511 -8.35 -22.31 -26.85
CA GLU A 511 -9.18 -22.28 -28.06
C GLU A 511 -9.38 -23.69 -28.63
N VAL A 512 -8.30 -24.46 -28.77
CA VAL A 512 -8.38 -25.87 -29.22
C VAL A 512 -9.19 -26.71 -28.24
N LEU A 513 -8.99 -26.55 -26.93
CA LEU A 513 -9.79 -27.24 -25.91
C LEU A 513 -11.28 -26.87 -26.00
N GLY A 514 -11.59 -25.62 -26.33
CA GLY A 514 -12.95 -25.15 -26.59
C GLY A 514 -13.57 -25.88 -27.78
N ILE A 515 -12.88 -25.91 -28.92
CA ILE A 515 -13.33 -26.62 -30.13
C ILE A 515 -13.52 -28.13 -29.86
N VAL A 516 -12.60 -28.75 -29.10
CA VAL A 516 -12.72 -30.17 -28.75
C VAL A 516 -13.93 -30.44 -27.84
N LYS A 517 -14.24 -29.54 -26.90
CA LYS A 517 -15.44 -29.64 -26.06
C LYS A 517 -16.71 -29.50 -26.91
N GLU A 518 -16.77 -28.50 -27.77
CA GLU A 518 -17.90 -28.31 -28.68
C GLU A 518 -18.10 -29.51 -29.60
N PHE A 519 -17.02 -30.05 -30.17
CA PHE A 519 -17.08 -31.26 -30.98
C PHE A 519 -17.61 -32.46 -30.19
N ARG A 520 -17.12 -32.68 -28.96
CA ARG A 520 -17.60 -33.74 -28.07
C ARG A 520 -19.09 -33.57 -27.75
N ASP A 521 -19.52 -32.36 -27.44
CA ASP A 521 -20.91 -32.08 -27.06
C ASP A 521 -21.84 -32.29 -28.27
N ASN A 522 -21.41 -31.87 -29.47
CA ASN A 522 -22.10 -32.16 -30.73
C ASN A 522 -22.17 -33.66 -31.02
N GLN A 523 -21.08 -34.41 -30.81
CA GLN A 523 -21.06 -35.87 -30.97
C GLN A 523 -22.00 -36.57 -29.97
N GLN A 524 -22.07 -36.10 -28.73
CA GLN A 524 -23.01 -36.63 -27.73
C GLN A 524 -24.46 -36.37 -28.15
N SER A 525 -24.78 -35.17 -28.65
CA SER A 525 -26.12 -34.86 -29.18
C SER A 525 -26.48 -35.75 -30.36
N GLN A 526 -25.60 -35.85 -31.36
CA GLN A 526 -25.82 -36.70 -32.54
C GLN A 526 -25.97 -38.18 -32.17
N THR A 527 -25.20 -38.67 -31.18
CA THR A 527 -25.33 -40.05 -30.70
C THR A 527 -26.66 -40.27 -29.98
N ALA A 528 -27.14 -39.29 -29.22
CA ALA A 528 -28.44 -39.36 -28.56
C ALA A 528 -29.59 -39.34 -29.58
N GLU A 529 -29.52 -38.46 -30.57
CA GLU A 529 -30.47 -38.38 -31.69
C GLU A 529 -30.50 -39.68 -32.51
N LEU A 530 -29.34 -40.26 -32.82
CA LEU A 530 -29.26 -41.54 -33.53
C LEU A 530 -29.85 -42.68 -32.69
N ARG A 531 -29.59 -42.73 -31.38
CA ARG A 531 -30.20 -43.73 -30.49
C ARG A 531 -31.71 -43.60 -30.45
N ALA A 532 -32.24 -42.37 -30.41
CA ALA A 532 -33.67 -42.12 -30.46
C ALA A 532 -34.26 -42.57 -31.81
N ALA A 533 -33.65 -42.19 -32.93
CA ALA A 533 -34.12 -42.60 -34.26
C ALA A 533 -34.08 -44.13 -34.47
N ILE A 534 -33.04 -44.81 -33.97
CA ILE A 534 -32.97 -46.28 -34.00
C ILE A 534 -34.07 -46.87 -33.11
N HIS A 535 -34.26 -46.35 -31.89
CA HIS A 535 -35.32 -46.81 -30.99
C HIS A 535 -36.71 -46.69 -31.66
N ASP A 536 -37.00 -45.54 -32.26
CA ASP A 536 -38.27 -45.28 -32.95
C ASP A 536 -38.50 -46.24 -34.13
N GLU A 537 -37.48 -46.43 -35.00
CA GLU A 537 -37.56 -47.38 -36.12
C GLU A 537 -37.71 -48.84 -35.65
N PHE A 538 -37.08 -49.23 -34.52
CA PHE A 538 -37.24 -50.57 -33.96
C PHE A 538 -38.64 -50.78 -33.35
N GLU A 539 -39.21 -49.77 -32.69
CA GLU A 539 -40.59 -49.80 -32.19
C GLU A 539 -41.59 -49.88 -33.36
N ASP A 540 -41.40 -49.09 -34.42
CA ASP A 540 -42.21 -49.12 -35.64
C ASP A 540 -42.17 -50.50 -36.33
N ARG A 541 -40.98 -51.10 -36.45
CA ARG A 541 -40.85 -52.47 -37.00
C ARG A 541 -41.40 -53.56 -36.09
N ALA A 542 -41.31 -53.42 -34.77
CA ALA A 542 -41.90 -54.36 -33.83
C ALA A 542 -43.44 -54.34 -33.88
N LEU A 543 -44.02 -53.15 -34.09
CA LEU A 543 -45.45 -52.96 -34.38
C LEU A 543 -45.87 -53.63 -35.70
N GLU A 544 -45.08 -53.50 -36.77
CA GLU A 544 -45.33 -54.18 -38.05
C GLU A 544 -45.20 -55.71 -37.97
N SER A 545 -44.37 -56.23 -37.06
CA SER A 545 -44.05 -57.67 -36.92
C SER A 545 -44.93 -58.43 -35.91
N GLY A 546 -45.90 -57.78 -35.27
CA GLY A 546 -46.86 -58.40 -34.36
C GLY A 546 -46.27 -58.97 -33.05
N HIS A 547 -45.07 -58.56 -32.65
CA HIS A 547 -44.47 -58.95 -31.36
C HIS A 547 -44.72 -57.85 -30.30
N PRO A 548 -44.99 -58.20 -29.03
CA PRO A 548 -45.24 -57.21 -27.98
C PRO A 548 -43.95 -56.42 -27.65
N THR A 549 -44.03 -55.10 -27.76
CA THR A 549 -42.92 -54.16 -27.53
C THR A 549 -42.53 -54.05 -26.05
N ASN A 550 -41.29 -53.62 -25.79
CA ASN A 550 -40.73 -53.44 -24.43
C ASN A 550 -41.54 -52.42 -23.61
N GLU A 551 -42.17 -51.46 -24.29
CA GLU A 551 -43.07 -50.47 -23.70
C GLU A 551 -44.36 -51.08 -23.15
N ARG A 552 -44.86 -52.17 -23.75
CA ARG A 552 -46.03 -52.91 -23.25
C ARG A 552 -45.71 -53.72 -22.00
N ILE A 553 -44.45 -54.15 -21.87
CA ILE A 553 -43.92 -54.81 -20.66
C ILE A 553 -43.74 -53.78 -19.55
N GLN A 554 -43.16 -52.61 -19.86
CA GLN A 554 -43.08 -51.47 -18.94
C GLN A 554 -44.47 -51.02 -18.49
N MET A 555 -45.42 -50.81 -19.40
CA MET A 555 -46.81 -50.47 -19.06
C MET A 555 -47.49 -51.56 -18.21
N MET A 556 -47.22 -52.85 -18.44
CA MET A 556 -47.72 -53.92 -17.56
C MET A 556 -47.09 -53.86 -16.17
N PHE A 557 -45.79 -53.54 -16.05
CA PHE A 557 -45.15 -53.34 -14.75
C PHE A 557 -45.67 -52.09 -14.02
N THR A 558 -45.85 -50.96 -14.72
CA THR A 558 -46.41 -49.72 -14.17
C THR A 558 -47.88 -49.89 -13.79
N GLU A 559 -48.66 -50.66 -14.55
CA GLU A 559 -50.05 -51.00 -14.21
C GLU A 559 -50.13 -51.96 -13.01
N VAL A 560 -49.15 -52.86 -12.84
CA VAL A 560 -49.02 -53.72 -11.64
C VAL A 560 -48.60 -52.91 -10.41
N GLU A 561 -47.67 -51.97 -10.55
CA GLU A 561 -47.29 -51.04 -9.46
C GLU A 561 -48.44 -50.11 -9.07
N ARG A 562 -49.20 -49.60 -10.05
CA ARG A 562 -50.42 -48.80 -9.80
C ARG A 562 -51.45 -49.60 -9.01
N ARG A 563 -51.73 -50.84 -9.41
CA ARG A 563 -52.67 -51.73 -8.68
C ARG A 563 -52.15 -52.16 -7.30
N TYR A 564 -50.84 -52.27 -7.12
CA TYR A 564 -50.23 -52.59 -5.83
C TYR A 564 -50.32 -51.40 -4.85
N ASN A 565 -50.09 -50.18 -5.34
CA ASN A 565 -50.15 -48.94 -4.56
C ASN A 565 -51.59 -48.52 -4.23
N GLU A 566 -52.55 -48.66 -5.16
CA GLU A 566 -53.98 -48.40 -4.89
C GLU A 566 -54.54 -49.31 -3.79
N ASN A 567 -54.08 -50.57 -3.74
CA ASN A 567 -54.46 -51.55 -2.72
C ASN A 567 -53.73 -51.33 -1.37
N LEU A 568 -52.64 -50.54 -1.38
CA LEU A 568 -51.89 -50.13 -0.18
C LEU A 568 -52.50 -48.86 0.43
N ASP A 569 -52.93 -47.92 -0.41
CA ASP A 569 -53.62 -46.70 0.01
C ASP A 569 -55.02 -47.00 0.57
N GLU A 570 -55.78 -47.93 -0.03
CA GLU A 570 -57.09 -48.36 0.50
C GLU A 570 -56.96 -49.09 1.87
N ARG A 571 -55.80 -49.72 2.14
CA ARG A 571 -55.48 -50.33 3.44
C ARG A 571 -54.97 -49.32 4.48
N ILE A 572 -54.33 -48.24 4.04
CA ILE A 572 -53.85 -47.15 4.90
C ILE A 572 -55.02 -46.21 5.25
N GLU A 573 -55.92 -45.91 4.32
CA GLU A 573 -57.12 -45.10 4.56
C GLU A 573 -58.07 -45.77 5.57
N ASN A 574 -58.28 -47.09 5.47
CA ASN A 574 -59.00 -47.88 6.48
C ASN A 574 -58.30 -47.91 7.86
N LEU A 575 -57.00 -47.61 7.93
CA LEU A 575 -56.20 -47.56 9.16
C LEU A 575 -56.20 -46.16 9.78
N VAL A 576 -56.27 -45.11 8.95
CA VAL A 576 -56.32 -43.69 9.34
C VAL A 576 -57.73 -43.29 9.79
N GLU A 577 -58.80 -43.78 9.15
CA GLU A 577 -60.18 -43.58 9.62
C GLU A 577 -60.47 -44.26 10.98
N ARG A 578 -59.66 -45.27 11.36
CA ARG A 578 -59.74 -45.92 12.68
C ARG A 578 -58.96 -45.21 13.78
N LEU A 579 -58.14 -44.21 13.47
CA LEU A 579 -57.19 -43.61 14.43
C LEU A 579 -57.18 -42.08 14.54
N GLY A 580 -58.00 -41.32 13.80
CA GLY A 580 -57.84 -39.85 13.86
C GLY A 580 -59.02 -39.02 13.40
N GLY A 581 -60.15 -39.11 14.10
CA GLY A 581 -61.11 -38.00 14.10
C GLY A 581 -60.49 -36.74 14.71
N SER A 582 -60.81 -35.59 14.11
CA SER A 582 -60.59 -34.20 14.57
C SER A 582 -59.14 -33.67 14.55
N GLY A 583 -58.79 -32.57 13.89
CA GLY A 583 -59.56 -31.62 13.07
C GLY A 583 -58.64 -30.50 12.57
N SER A 584 -59.01 -29.93 11.42
CA SER A 584 -58.69 -28.60 10.85
C SER A 584 -57.30 -28.00 11.13
N ALA A 585 -56.36 -27.83 10.20
CA ALA A 585 -56.45 -27.46 8.77
C ALA A 585 -57.42 -26.30 8.47
N ASN A 586 -56.84 -25.15 8.14
CA ASN A 586 -57.16 -24.30 6.98
C ASN A 586 -55.92 -23.38 6.78
N ASN A 587 -55.08 -23.57 5.76
CA ASN A 587 -55.27 -23.23 4.33
C ASN A 587 -55.83 -21.80 4.15
N VAL A 588 -55.40 -20.94 3.22
CA VAL A 588 -55.13 -21.18 1.80
C VAL A 588 -54.30 -19.99 1.24
N SER A 589 -53.36 -20.34 0.36
CA SER A 589 -52.82 -19.69 -0.85
C SER A 589 -52.56 -18.19 -1.00
N ALA A 590 -51.41 -17.98 -1.65
CA ALA A 590 -51.04 -16.82 -2.45
C ALA A 590 -52.01 -16.55 -3.61
N SER A 591 -52.18 -15.26 -3.93
CA SER A 591 -52.53 -14.78 -5.26
C SER A 591 -52.00 -13.35 -5.43
N ALA A 592 -51.49 -13.09 -6.63
CA ALA A 592 -50.91 -11.85 -7.09
C ALA A 592 -51.93 -10.70 -7.16
N ALA A 593 -51.46 -9.48 -6.90
CA ALA A 593 -52.11 -8.27 -7.38
C ALA A 593 -51.04 -7.24 -7.75
N ALA A 594 -51.01 -6.91 -9.04
CA ALA A 594 -50.44 -5.66 -9.53
C ALA A 594 -51.29 -4.49 -9.03
N THR A 595 -50.67 -3.41 -8.56
CA THR A 595 -51.32 -2.10 -8.51
C THR A 595 -50.29 -0.99 -8.70
N SER A 596 -50.52 -0.23 -9.76
CA SER A 596 -49.81 1.01 -10.10
C SER A 596 -49.98 2.09 -9.03
N GLN A 597 -48.90 2.86 -8.86
CA GLN A 597 -48.86 4.28 -8.51
C GLN A 597 -49.72 4.79 -7.34
N VAL A 598 -49.04 5.06 -6.21
CA VAL A 598 -49.23 6.31 -5.47
C VAL A 598 -47.85 6.92 -5.22
N GLN A 599 -47.61 8.06 -5.83
CA GLN A 599 -46.46 8.93 -5.56
C GLN A 599 -46.53 9.53 -4.14
N THR A 600 -45.37 9.99 -3.66
CA THR A 600 -45.13 10.95 -2.55
C THR A 600 -45.07 10.49 -1.06
N ALA A 601 -44.77 9.21 -0.75
CA ALA A 601 -44.39 8.83 0.63
C ALA A 601 -43.07 8.02 0.78
N GLY A 602 -42.50 7.47 -0.30
CA GLY A 602 -41.39 6.49 -0.23
C GLY A 602 -40.00 7.04 0.14
N VAL A 603 -39.71 8.32 -0.13
CA VAL A 603 -38.34 8.87 0.05
C VAL A 603 -37.96 9.04 1.52
N ALA A 604 -38.93 9.14 2.43
CA ALA A 604 -38.66 9.32 3.86
C ALA A 604 -38.27 8.03 4.59
N ALA A 605 -38.76 6.87 4.13
CA ALA A 605 -38.49 5.56 4.73
C ALA A 605 -37.08 5.04 4.40
N ASP A 606 -36.56 5.36 3.22
CA ASP A 606 -35.26 4.87 2.70
C ASP A 606 -34.02 5.59 3.28
N MET A 607 -34.26 6.61 4.13
CA MET A 607 -33.21 7.38 4.83
C MET A 607 -33.29 7.26 6.36
N LEU A 608 -34.00 6.24 6.85
CA LEU A 608 -34.16 5.93 8.26
C LEU A 608 -33.43 4.62 8.57
N PHE A 609 -32.59 4.62 9.61
CA PHE A 609 -31.79 3.47 10.02
C PHE A 609 -32.32 2.92 11.34
N THR A 610 -32.55 1.62 11.40
CA THR A 610 -33.07 0.91 12.57
C THR A 610 -32.01 -0.03 13.13
N TYR A 611 -31.55 0.24 14.35
CA TYR A 611 -30.67 -0.62 15.12
C TYR A 611 -30.89 -0.34 16.62
N GLY A 612 -30.71 -1.36 17.46
CA GLY A 612 -30.89 -1.24 18.92
C GLY A 612 -32.28 -0.78 19.37
N GLY A 613 -33.34 -1.08 18.60
CA GLY A 613 -34.73 -0.71 18.94
C GLY A 613 -35.06 0.79 18.76
N HIS A 614 -34.18 1.57 18.12
CA HIS A 614 -34.36 3.00 17.91
C HIS A 614 -34.22 3.37 16.42
N PHE A 615 -34.85 4.50 16.04
CA PHE A 615 -34.74 5.09 14.71
C PHE A 615 -33.67 6.19 14.69
N TYR A 616 -32.69 6.04 13.81
CA TYR A 616 -31.61 7.00 13.61
C TYR A 616 -31.57 7.50 12.17
N PHE A 617 -30.98 8.68 11.95
CA PHE A 617 -30.80 9.24 10.60
C PHE A 617 -29.47 8.85 9.96
N VAL A 618 -28.68 8.02 10.65
CA VAL A 618 -27.35 7.56 10.22
C VAL A 618 -27.15 6.09 10.62
N PRO A 619 -26.34 5.31 9.88
CA PRO A 619 -25.96 3.94 10.24
C PRO A 619 -25.30 3.80 11.62
N GLU A 620 -25.29 2.59 12.17
CA GLU A 620 -24.80 2.27 13.54
C GLU A 620 -23.35 2.71 13.78
N HIS A 621 -22.49 2.58 12.77
CA HIS A 621 -21.06 2.94 12.87
C HIS A 621 -20.71 4.24 12.14
N PHE A 622 -21.68 5.12 11.89
CA PHE A 622 -21.47 6.35 11.15
C PHE A 622 -20.45 7.30 11.83
N SER A 623 -19.58 7.91 11.02
CA SER A 623 -18.74 9.03 11.38
C SER A 623 -18.87 10.15 10.33
N PHE A 624 -18.78 11.41 10.78
CA PHE A 624 -18.77 12.53 9.84
C PHE A 624 -17.48 12.53 9.01
N PRO A 625 -17.52 12.92 7.73
CA PRO A 625 -16.32 13.06 6.89
C PRO A 625 -15.22 13.86 7.59
N THR A 626 -14.05 13.24 7.76
CA THR A 626 -12.89 13.90 8.35
C THR A 626 -12.16 14.67 7.26
N ALA A 627 -11.70 15.87 7.57
CA ALA A 627 -11.03 16.76 6.63
C ALA A 627 -11.85 17.19 5.39
N ALA A 628 -13.19 17.18 5.47
CA ALA A 628 -14.03 17.74 4.42
C ALA A 628 -13.70 19.23 4.20
N THR A 629 -13.41 19.62 2.97
CA THR A 629 -13.26 21.03 2.56
C THR A 629 -14.61 21.72 2.57
N LEU A 630 -14.64 23.06 2.47
CA LEU A 630 -15.90 23.79 2.36
C LEU A 630 -16.75 23.29 1.18
N LYS A 631 -16.14 23.09 0.00
CA LYS A 631 -16.81 22.56 -1.20
C LYS A 631 -17.46 21.19 -0.96
N ALA A 632 -16.70 20.22 -0.45
CA ALA A 632 -17.26 18.89 -0.12
C ALA A 632 -18.35 19.00 0.96
N GLY A 633 -18.14 19.87 1.94
CA GLY A 633 -19.09 20.13 3.01
C GLY A 633 -20.42 20.69 2.52
N ILE A 634 -20.44 21.58 1.53
CA ILE A 634 -21.67 22.09 0.89
C ILE A 634 -22.44 20.93 0.27
N VAL A 635 -21.77 20.01 -0.44
CA VAL A 635 -22.42 18.82 -1.01
C VAL A 635 -23.07 17.98 0.09
N PHE A 636 -22.36 17.67 1.17
CA PHE A 636 -22.95 16.90 2.28
C PHE A 636 -24.11 17.64 2.96
N TRP A 637 -24.00 18.96 3.08
CA TRP A 637 -25.01 19.79 3.74
C TRP A 637 -26.35 19.80 3.00
N PHE A 638 -26.31 19.91 1.67
CA PHE A 638 -27.49 20.03 0.82
C PHE A 638 -27.95 18.70 0.20
N CYS A 639 -27.04 17.78 -0.11
CA CYS A 639 -27.32 16.56 -0.87
C CYS A 639 -27.18 15.25 -0.06
N GLY A 640 -26.58 15.30 1.14
CA GLY A 640 -26.38 14.12 1.99
C GLY A 640 -25.22 13.24 1.55
N MET A 641 -25.24 11.96 1.91
CA MET A 641 -24.21 10.98 1.53
C MET A 641 -24.75 9.56 1.44
N ASP A 642 -24.09 8.68 0.68
CA ASP A 642 -24.50 7.29 0.57
C ASP A 642 -24.10 6.48 1.82
N ALA A 643 -25.00 5.63 2.31
CA ALA A 643 -24.78 4.72 3.43
C ALA A 643 -24.52 3.27 3.01
N SER A 644 -24.78 2.94 1.73
CA SER A 644 -24.58 1.60 1.17
C SER A 644 -24.44 1.64 -0.34
N THR A 645 -23.87 0.59 -0.92
CA THR A 645 -23.82 0.37 -2.38
C THR A 645 -25.20 0.09 -2.99
N THR A 646 -26.16 -0.40 -2.18
CA THR A 646 -27.52 -0.77 -2.61
C THR A 646 -28.52 0.38 -2.62
N GLY A 647 -28.10 1.61 -2.26
CA GLY A 647 -28.93 2.82 -2.43
C GLY A 647 -29.49 3.44 -1.15
N LYS A 648 -29.28 2.88 0.05
CA LYS A 648 -29.64 3.58 1.30
C LYS A 648 -28.81 4.85 1.48
N ARG A 649 -29.48 5.97 1.81
CA ARG A 649 -28.89 7.31 1.88
C ARG A 649 -28.95 7.89 3.29
N ILE A 650 -27.90 8.64 3.64
CA ILE A 650 -27.92 9.60 4.73
C ILE A 650 -28.47 10.92 4.19
N ARG A 651 -29.44 11.47 4.91
CA ARG A 651 -30.14 12.71 4.57
C ARG A 651 -29.15 13.88 4.46
N PRO A 652 -29.49 14.95 3.71
CA PRO A 652 -28.78 16.22 3.77
C PRO A 652 -28.46 16.63 5.20
N PHE A 653 -27.21 17.02 5.48
CA PHE A 653 -26.82 17.29 6.87
C PHE A 653 -27.62 18.43 7.51
N ARG A 654 -28.14 19.37 6.70
CA ARG A 654 -29.08 20.42 7.17
C ARG A 654 -30.35 19.86 7.84
N ASN A 655 -30.76 18.66 7.44
CA ASN A 655 -31.95 17.95 7.93
C ASN A 655 -31.65 17.02 9.12
N LEU A 656 -30.39 16.90 9.55
CA LEU A 656 -30.03 16.06 10.71
C LEU A 656 -30.43 16.74 12.02
N LYS A 657 -31.20 16.03 12.84
CA LYS A 657 -31.58 16.46 14.19
C LYS A 657 -30.62 15.86 15.22
N PRO A 658 -30.07 16.63 16.18
CA PRO A 658 -29.16 16.08 17.19
C PRO A 658 -29.74 14.93 18.01
N LYS A 659 -31.06 14.92 18.25
CA LYS A 659 -31.73 13.83 18.96
C LYS A 659 -31.75 12.50 18.17
N SER A 660 -31.62 12.57 16.85
CA SER A 660 -31.67 11.45 15.91
C SER A 660 -30.27 10.92 15.54
N LEU A 661 -29.22 11.37 16.23
CA LEU A 661 -27.85 10.85 16.13
C LEU A 661 -27.55 9.93 17.33
N PRO A 662 -26.86 8.79 17.12
CA PRO A 662 -26.76 7.72 18.12
C PRO A 662 -25.86 8.07 19.29
N THR A 663 -24.72 8.73 19.07
CA THR A 663 -23.72 8.98 20.11
C THR A 663 -23.58 10.46 20.50
N THR A 664 -23.22 10.73 21.75
CA THR A 664 -22.90 12.08 22.24
C THR A 664 -21.75 12.72 21.46
N THR A 665 -20.78 11.91 21.04
CA THR A 665 -19.67 12.35 20.19
C THR A 665 -20.17 12.87 18.85
N LEU A 666 -21.01 12.12 18.13
CA LEU A 666 -21.59 12.58 16.85
C LEU A 666 -22.43 13.83 17.00
N ARG A 667 -23.24 13.91 18.07
CA ARG A 667 -24.02 15.12 18.39
C ARG A 667 -23.13 16.33 18.61
N THR A 668 -22.00 16.14 19.27
CA THR A 668 -21.03 17.20 19.56
C THR A 668 -20.30 17.61 18.29
N THR A 669 -19.82 16.65 17.49
CA THR A 669 -19.20 16.91 16.18
C THR A 669 -20.14 17.67 15.25
N PHE A 670 -21.40 17.26 15.12
CA PHE A 670 -22.37 17.95 14.27
C PHE A 670 -22.62 19.40 14.75
N LYS A 671 -22.80 19.60 16.06
CA LYS A 671 -23.08 20.93 16.64
C LYS A 671 -21.88 21.87 16.58
N LEU A 672 -20.65 21.37 16.76
CA LEU A 672 -19.45 22.20 16.85
C LEU A 672 -18.71 22.32 15.52
N HIS A 673 -18.68 21.27 14.70
CA HIS A 673 -17.87 21.23 13.48
C HIS A 673 -18.68 21.61 12.25
N TRP A 674 -19.98 21.30 12.17
CA TRP A 674 -20.79 21.48 10.95
C TRP A 674 -21.81 22.62 11.06
N CYS A 675 -22.61 22.66 12.13
CA CYS A 675 -23.69 23.66 12.28
C CYS A 675 -23.21 25.12 12.25
N PRO A 676 -22.10 25.53 12.89
CA PRO A 676 -21.75 26.95 13.01
C PRO A 676 -21.48 27.61 11.66
N ILE A 677 -20.73 26.94 10.77
CA ILE A 677 -20.43 27.47 9.44
C ILE A 677 -21.64 27.41 8.51
N PHE A 678 -22.29 26.25 8.38
CA PHE A 678 -23.31 26.10 7.34
C PHE A 678 -24.61 26.84 7.66
N ARG A 679 -25.01 26.96 8.93
CA ARG A 679 -26.17 27.79 9.30
C ARG A 679 -25.89 29.28 9.15
N TYR A 680 -24.63 29.69 9.30
CA TYR A 680 -24.23 31.05 9.00
C TYR A 680 -24.33 31.30 7.49
N LEU A 681 -23.77 30.42 6.67
CA LEU A 681 -23.82 30.55 5.22
C LEU A 681 -25.25 30.54 4.68
N GLU A 682 -26.13 29.65 5.15
CA GLU A 682 -27.55 29.63 4.77
C GLU A 682 -28.28 30.94 5.09
N LYS A 683 -27.88 31.66 6.15
CA LYS A 683 -28.51 32.92 6.54
C LYS A 683 -27.98 34.12 5.74
N HIS A 684 -26.73 34.06 5.29
CA HIS A 684 -26.00 35.20 4.76
C HIS A 684 -25.68 35.11 3.26
N VAL A 685 -25.88 33.96 2.63
CA VAL A 685 -25.79 33.78 1.18
C VAL A 685 -27.19 33.99 0.57
N SER A 686 -27.31 34.95 -0.35
CA SER A 686 -28.59 35.34 -0.97
C SER A 686 -29.10 34.35 -2.03
N LEU A 687 -28.25 33.43 -2.49
CA LEU A 687 -28.63 32.38 -3.44
C LEU A 687 -29.39 31.27 -2.73
N SER A 688 -30.57 30.91 -3.25
CA SER A 688 -31.30 29.72 -2.80
C SER A 688 -31.03 28.56 -3.75
N LEU A 689 -30.70 27.39 -3.19
CA LEU A 689 -30.65 26.13 -3.93
C LEU A 689 -32.04 25.49 -3.92
N PRO A 690 -32.41 24.69 -4.94
CA PRO A 690 -33.65 23.92 -4.95
C PRO A 690 -33.93 23.21 -3.61
N GLU A 691 -35.19 23.23 -3.16
CA GLU A 691 -35.59 22.51 -1.93
C GLU A 691 -35.43 21.00 -2.09
N ASP A 692 -35.79 20.50 -3.27
CA ASP A 692 -35.51 19.13 -3.68
C ASP A 692 -34.02 18.97 -4.00
N PHE A 693 -33.35 18.16 -3.18
CA PHE A 693 -31.91 17.94 -3.31
C PHE A 693 -31.53 17.10 -4.53
N ASP A 694 -32.48 16.37 -5.14
CA ASP A 694 -32.24 15.61 -6.37
C ASP A 694 -32.25 16.53 -7.62
N LEU A 695 -32.70 17.78 -7.50
CA LEU A 695 -32.67 18.80 -8.56
C LEU A 695 -31.44 19.73 -8.52
N ILE A 696 -30.59 19.61 -7.49
CA ILE A 696 -29.41 20.47 -7.31
C ILE A 696 -28.29 20.03 -8.27
N THR A 697 -27.81 20.91 -9.15
CA THR A 697 -26.71 20.57 -10.07
C THR A 697 -25.32 20.93 -9.51
N ASN A 698 -24.25 20.35 -10.09
CA ASN A 698 -22.87 20.73 -9.75
C ASN A 698 -22.58 22.22 -10.04
N ASN A 699 -23.23 22.80 -11.05
CA ASN A 699 -23.07 24.20 -11.39
C ASN A 699 -23.69 25.09 -10.31
N ASP A 700 -24.88 24.72 -9.82
CA ASP A 700 -25.54 25.43 -8.71
C ASP A 700 -24.68 25.40 -7.44
N LEU A 701 -24.10 24.23 -7.13
CA LEU A 701 -23.19 24.06 -5.98
C LEU A 701 -21.89 24.85 -6.14
N LYS A 702 -21.35 24.96 -7.36
CA LYS A 702 -20.16 25.77 -7.65
C LYS A 702 -20.46 27.26 -7.49
N ILE A 703 -21.55 27.75 -8.05
CA ILE A 703 -21.99 29.14 -7.91
C ILE A 703 -22.24 29.47 -6.44
N TYR A 704 -22.93 28.59 -5.71
CA TYR A 704 -23.19 28.75 -4.28
C TYR A 704 -21.90 28.73 -3.45
N HIS A 705 -20.94 27.86 -3.78
CA HIS A 705 -19.63 27.83 -3.15
C HIS A 705 -18.87 29.15 -3.35
N ASP A 706 -18.84 29.67 -4.57
CA ASP A 706 -18.12 30.91 -4.87
C ASP A 706 -18.74 32.10 -4.12
N GLU A 707 -20.07 32.12 -3.98
CA GLU A 707 -20.77 33.11 -3.16
C GLU A 707 -20.50 32.94 -1.65
N CYS A 708 -20.45 31.70 -1.15
CA CYS A 708 -20.02 31.43 0.22
C CYS A 708 -18.63 32.01 0.50
N ILE A 709 -17.69 31.89 -0.43
CA ILE A 709 -16.35 32.45 -0.29
C ILE A 709 -16.38 33.98 -0.22
N LYS A 710 -17.24 34.67 -1.00
CA LYS A 710 -17.40 36.13 -0.90
C LYS A 710 -17.89 36.54 0.49
N VAL A 711 -18.97 35.92 0.97
CA VAL A 711 -19.54 36.17 2.30
C VAL A 711 -18.52 35.93 3.41
N LEU A 712 -17.70 34.88 3.29
CA LEU A 712 -16.64 34.59 4.28
C LEU A 712 -15.49 35.58 4.23
N ARG A 713 -15.13 36.10 3.04
CA ARG A 713 -14.10 37.14 2.90
C ARG A 713 -14.52 38.45 3.56
N GLU A 714 -15.80 38.78 3.53
CA GLU A 714 -16.35 39.95 4.22
C GLU A 714 -16.43 39.73 5.73
N ARG A 715 -16.91 38.56 6.17
CA ARG A 715 -17.19 38.29 7.58
C ARG A 715 -15.95 38.04 8.44
N VAL A 716 -14.96 37.32 7.89
CA VAL A 716 -13.73 36.92 8.59
C VAL A 716 -12.51 37.29 7.76
N SER A 717 -12.45 38.56 7.33
CA SER A 717 -11.40 39.12 6.47
C SER A 717 -9.99 38.93 7.07
N PHE A 718 -9.85 38.91 8.41
CA PHE A 718 -8.58 38.60 9.08
C PHE A 718 -7.98 37.23 8.70
N CYS A 719 -8.81 36.25 8.32
CA CYS A 719 -8.36 34.93 7.89
C CYS A 719 -7.64 34.96 6.52
N PHE A 720 -7.71 36.09 5.79
CA PHE A 720 -7.20 36.24 4.43
C PHE A 720 -6.03 37.26 4.29
N LYS A 721 -5.59 37.90 5.37
CA LYS A 721 -4.62 39.03 5.33
C LYS A 721 -3.18 38.68 4.90
N ASN A 722 -2.75 37.42 4.91
CA ASN A 722 -1.33 37.05 4.72
C ASN A 722 -0.93 36.67 3.26
N GLY A 723 -1.67 37.12 2.24
CA GLY A 723 -1.30 36.95 0.82
C GLY A 723 -1.24 35.49 0.30
N LYS A 724 -1.52 34.51 1.15
CA LYS A 724 -1.71 33.10 0.80
C LYS A 724 -3.15 32.75 1.15
N ASN A 725 -3.96 32.36 0.18
CA ASN A 725 -5.36 31.91 0.35
C ASN A 725 -5.49 30.60 1.19
N LYS A 726 -4.67 30.41 2.24
CA LYS A 726 -4.63 29.21 3.09
C LYS A 726 -5.95 28.89 3.79
N ALA A 727 -6.87 29.85 3.88
CA ALA A 727 -8.19 29.63 4.44
C ALA A 727 -9.09 28.78 3.53
N LEU A 728 -8.87 28.76 2.20
CA LEU A 728 -9.70 28.01 1.24
C LEU A 728 -9.56 26.49 1.46
N ASN A 729 -8.33 25.97 1.48
CA ASN A 729 -7.67 25.34 2.63
C ASN A 729 -8.45 24.49 3.63
N TRP A 730 -9.30 25.20 4.36
CA TRP A 730 -9.70 24.79 5.70
C TRP A 730 -10.78 23.74 5.63
N VAL A 731 -10.63 22.77 6.51
CA VAL A 731 -11.66 21.77 6.76
C VAL A 731 -12.86 22.47 7.43
N VAL A 732 -14.07 21.92 7.25
CA VAL A 732 -15.32 22.49 7.76
C VAL A 732 -15.24 22.84 9.25
N SER A 733 -14.58 22.01 10.06
CA SER A 733 -14.40 22.26 11.50
C SER A 733 -13.58 23.51 11.81
N THR A 734 -12.56 23.78 11.00
CA THR A 734 -11.72 24.96 11.13
C THR A 734 -12.51 26.21 10.76
N TRP A 735 -13.31 26.15 9.69
CA TRP A 735 -14.25 27.22 9.34
C TRP A 735 -15.24 27.51 10.46
N SER A 736 -15.91 26.47 10.99
CA SER A 736 -16.84 26.61 12.11
C SER A 736 -16.21 27.26 13.33
N LYS A 737 -14.94 26.97 13.64
CA LYS A 737 -14.22 27.62 14.75
C LYS A 737 -13.97 29.10 14.48
N HIS A 738 -13.53 29.46 13.28
CA HIS A 738 -13.09 30.83 12.96
C HIS A 738 -14.25 31.82 12.77
N ILE A 739 -15.45 31.33 12.48
CA ILE A 739 -16.65 32.16 12.34
C ILE A 739 -17.37 32.45 13.67
N LEU A 740 -16.99 31.75 14.75
CA LEU A 740 -17.63 31.93 16.06
C LEU A 740 -17.42 33.36 16.61
N PRO A 741 -18.46 34.00 17.17
CA PRO A 741 -18.35 35.33 17.77
C PRO A 741 -17.24 35.48 18.80
N SER A 742 -17.05 34.48 19.66
CA SER A 742 -15.98 34.48 20.66
C SER A 742 -14.58 34.44 20.03
N PHE A 743 -14.41 33.71 18.93
CA PHE A 743 -13.13 33.61 18.24
C PHE A 743 -12.82 34.88 17.44
N VAL A 744 -13.81 35.45 16.76
CA VAL A 744 -13.68 36.72 16.02
C VAL A 744 -13.41 37.89 16.98
N ARG A 745 -14.04 37.96 18.16
CA ARG A 745 -13.69 39.00 19.17
C ARG A 745 -12.23 38.90 19.63
N LYS A 746 -11.70 37.69 19.73
CA LYS A 746 -10.35 37.43 20.22
C LYS A 746 -9.26 37.66 19.17
N ASN A 747 -9.51 37.25 17.92
CA ASN A 747 -8.47 37.18 16.87
C ASN A 747 -8.81 37.97 15.58
N GLY A 748 -10.05 38.44 15.44
CA GLY A 748 -10.51 39.20 14.27
C GLY A 748 -9.92 40.60 14.21
N ASN A 749 -9.96 41.20 13.02
CA ASN A 749 -9.62 42.61 12.88
C ASN A 749 -10.82 43.50 13.23
N ASP A 750 -10.63 44.82 13.27
CA ASP A 750 -11.66 45.72 13.78
C ASP A 750 -12.92 45.73 12.89
N CYS A 751 -12.77 45.63 11.56
CA CYS A 751 -13.89 45.45 10.64
C CYS A 751 -14.69 44.16 10.93
N ASP A 752 -14.00 43.03 11.18
CA ASP A 752 -14.68 41.76 11.51
C ASP A 752 -15.40 41.80 12.87
N LYS A 753 -14.88 42.59 13.82
CA LYS A 753 -15.48 42.80 15.14
C LYS A 753 -16.71 43.70 15.08
N GLU A 754 -16.71 44.72 14.23
CA GLU A 754 -17.87 45.61 14.02
C GLU A 754 -19.08 44.85 13.47
N LEU A 755 -18.84 43.86 12.60
CA LEU A 755 -19.85 42.98 12.02
C LEU A 755 -20.51 42.01 13.04
N LEU A 756 -20.14 42.03 14.33
CA LEU A 756 -20.73 41.19 15.39
C LEU A 756 -21.94 41.79 16.13
N LEU A 757 -22.36 43.02 15.79
CA LEU A 757 -23.46 43.72 16.46
C LEU A 757 -24.78 43.50 15.70
N PRO A 758 -25.94 43.33 16.41
CA PRO A 758 -26.57 44.46 17.09
C PRO A 758 -27.27 44.18 18.45
N SER A 759 -27.55 45.28 19.16
CA SER A 759 -28.39 45.51 20.37
C SER A 759 -28.33 44.53 21.56
N LEU A 760 -28.06 45.10 22.74
CA LEU A 760 -28.11 44.43 24.05
C LEU A 760 -29.50 43.79 24.26
N THR A 761 -29.55 42.47 24.26
CA THR A 761 -30.65 41.72 24.88
C THR A 761 -30.23 41.32 26.29
N ASN A 762 -31.21 41.11 27.19
CA ASN A 762 -31.01 40.74 28.59
C ASN A 762 -30.14 39.48 28.83
N ARG A 763 -29.77 38.74 27.78
CA ARG A 763 -28.86 37.58 27.82
C ARG A 763 -27.38 37.90 27.63
N ASN A 764 -27.02 39.14 27.25
CA ASN A 764 -25.64 39.58 27.03
C ASN A 764 -25.21 40.73 27.95
N ASN A 765 -25.94 40.99 29.04
CA ASN A 765 -25.48 41.95 30.04
C ASN A 765 -24.28 41.33 30.80
N PRO A 766 -23.10 41.95 30.84
CA PRO A 766 -22.02 41.47 31.69
C PRO A 766 -22.49 41.58 33.14
N SER A 767 -22.47 40.45 33.86
CA SER A 767 -22.80 40.41 35.29
C SER A 767 -21.94 41.43 36.03
N GLN A 768 -22.60 42.38 36.71
CA GLN A 768 -21.94 43.30 37.63
C GLN A 768 -21.05 42.53 38.62
N GLU A 769 -19.85 43.05 38.84
CA GLU A 769 -18.91 42.58 39.86
C GLU A 769 -19.62 42.52 41.22
N GLN A 770 -19.98 41.31 41.66
CA GLN A 770 -20.37 41.10 43.05
C GLN A 770 -19.10 41.08 43.90
N LYS A 771 -18.95 42.18 44.65
CA LYS A 771 -18.00 42.37 45.75
C LYS A 771 -17.85 41.10 46.60
N LYS A 772 -16.59 40.73 46.84
CA LYS A 772 -16.14 39.70 47.80
C LYS A 772 -16.99 39.71 49.07
N ARG A 773 -17.79 38.66 49.27
CA ARG A 773 -18.29 38.26 50.59
C ARG A 773 -17.58 36.97 51.01
N LYS A 774 -16.73 37.07 52.04
CA LYS A 774 -16.24 35.94 52.81
C LYS A 774 -17.44 35.19 53.40
N ARG A 775 -17.59 33.90 53.13
CA ARG A 775 -18.42 32.98 53.91
C ARG A 775 -17.68 31.65 54.14
N THR A 776 -17.67 31.27 55.41
CA THR A 776 -17.10 30.10 56.09
C THR A 776 -17.73 28.79 55.56
N PRO A 777 -17.04 27.64 55.67
CA PRO A 777 -17.36 26.44 54.90
C PRO A 777 -18.53 25.67 55.52
N SER A 778 -19.51 25.29 54.70
CA SER A 778 -20.47 24.24 55.05
C SER A 778 -20.32 23.08 54.07
N THR A 779 -20.11 21.92 54.68
CA THR A 779 -19.83 20.60 54.11
C THR A 779 -20.95 20.15 53.18
N THR A 780 -20.63 19.96 51.89
CA THR A 780 -21.55 19.35 50.92
C THR A 780 -21.06 17.96 50.53
N ARG A 781 -22.01 17.01 50.49
CA ARG A 781 -21.93 15.55 50.19
C ARG A 781 -21.04 15.08 49.03
N ARG A 782 -20.40 15.98 48.28
CA ARG A 782 -19.44 15.67 47.21
C ARG A 782 -18.03 15.37 47.72
N SER A 783 -17.64 15.81 48.92
CA SER A 783 -16.33 15.43 49.48
C SER A 783 -16.31 13.99 49.99
N GLN A 784 -17.43 13.47 50.48
CA GLN A 784 -17.54 12.09 50.96
C GLN A 784 -17.44 11.06 49.81
N GLN A 785 -17.98 11.35 48.62
CA GLN A 785 -17.82 10.44 47.46
C GLN A 785 -16.41 10.43 46.86
N ALA A 786 -15.69 11.55 46.93
CA ALA A 786 -14.28 11.61 46.50
C ALA A 786 -13.35 10.90 47.50
N GLU A 787 -13.72 10.85 48.78
CA GLU A 787 -12.97 10.17 49.83
C GLU A 787 -13.21 8.65 49.81
N PHE A 788 -14.44 8.18 49.57
CA PHE A 788 -14.74 6.76 49.33
C PHE A 788 -14.05 6.22 48.06
N GLY A 789 -13.94 7.03 47.00
CA GLY A 789 -13.25 6.66 45.76
C GLY A 789 -11.71 6.60 45.91
N ARG A 790 -11.13 7.35 46.84
CA ARG A 790 -9.70 7.26 47.18
C ARG A 790 -9.40 6.10 48.11
N ILE A 791 -10.25 5.86 49.11
CA ILE A 791 -10.11 4.73 50.05
C ILE A 791 -10.22 3.38 49.32
N ASN A 792 -11.14 3.24 48.35
CA ASN A 792 -11.25 2.00 47.57
C ASN A 792 -10.06 1.77 46.63
N ASN A 793 -9.52 2.83 46.02
CA ASN A 793 -8.33 2.70 45.17
C ASN A 793 -7.07 2.39 45.99
N ASP A 794 -6.91 2.98 47.18
CA ASP A 794 -5.78 2.68 48.07
C ASP A 794 -5.88 1.28 48.69
N ASN A 795 -7.09 0.79 49.00
CA ASN A 795 -7.29 -0.60 49.46
C ASN A 795 -7.02 -1.62 48.34
N MET A 796 -7.44 -1.34 47.11
CA MET A 796 -7.14 -2.20 45.95
C MET A 796 -5.64 -2.20 45.61
N ARG A 797 -4.97 -1.05 45.77
CA ARG A 797 -3.52 -0.95 45.60
C ARG A 797 -2.76 -1.68 46.71
N ARG A 798 -3.23 -1.63 47.96
CA ARG A 798 -2.67 -2.43 49.07
C ARG A 798 -2.94 -3.92 48.91
N GLN A 799 -4.07 -4.34 48.35
CA GLN A 799 -4.33 -5.76 48.04
C GLN A 799 -3.42 -6.29 46.92
N LEU A 800 -3.21 -5.50 45.87
CA LEU A 800 -2.28 -5.86 44.79
C LEU A 800 -0.82 -5.86 45.26
N GLN A 801 -0.48 -4.96 46.18
CA GLN A 801 0.86 -4.89 46.77
C GLN A 801 1.10 -6.02 47.81
N ALA A 802 0.08 -6.39 48.59
CA ALA A 802 0.11 -7.57 49.47
C ALA A 802 0.15 -8.90 48.69
N GLN A 803 -0.48 -8.97 47.50
CA GLN A 803 -0.34 -10.11 46.58
C GLN A 803 1.05 -10.19 45.95
N ALA A 804 1.68 -9.05 45.65
CA ALA A 804 3.06 -9.00 45.15
C ALA A 804 4.11 -9.32 46.24
N GLU A 805 3.84 -8.96 47.50
CA GLU A 805 4.71 -9.23 48.64
C GLU A 805 4.57 -10.69 49.14
N ALA A 806 3.41 -11.33 48.96
CA ALA A 806 3.22 -12.76 49.23
C ALA A 806 3.96 -13.69 48.24
N SER A 807 4.35 -13.19 47.05
CA SER A 807 5.17 -13.94 46.08
C SER A 807 6.68 -13.87 46.31
N HIS A 808 7.15 -13.18 47.37
CA HIS A 808 8.59 -12.97 47.63
C HIS A 808 9.12 -13.55 48.95
N HIS A 809 8.44 -14.53 49.55
CA HIS A 809 8.98 -15.31 50.68
C HIS A 809 8.80 -16.83 50.48
N VAL A 810 9.70 -17.42 49.70
CA VAL A 810 10.14 -18.82 49.91
C VAL A 810 11.68 -18.83 49.78
N PRO A 811 12.42 -19.18 50.85
CA PRO A 811 13.88 -19.21 50.82
C PRO A 811 14.44 -20.47 50.12
N PRO A 812 15.71 -20.45 49.67
CA PRO A 812 16.29 -21.49 48.84
C PRO A 812 17.09 -22.49 49.68
N THR A 813 16.70 -23.76 49.71
CA THR A 813 17.62 -24.88 49.96
C THR A 813 16.99 -26.20 49.51
N ASP A 814 17.84 -27.01 48.88
CA ASP A 814 17.76 -28.45 48.65
C ASP A 814 16.61 -28.98 47.79
N VAL A 815 16.91 -29.32 46.55
CA VAL A 815 17.32 -30.69 46.17
C VAL A 815 17.43 -30.69 44.63
N ALA A 816 18.66 -30.56 44.15
CA ALA A 816 19.04 -31.20 42.90
C ALA A 816 18.76 -32.69 43.03
N THR A 817 18.37 -33.35 41.93
CA THR A 817 18.06 -34.79 41.75
C THR A 817 16.57 -35.12 41.76
N ALA A 818 15.91 -35.07 40.58
CA ALA A 818 14.77 -35.95 40.19
C ALA A 818 14.09 -35.56 38.85
N ALA A 819 14.83 -35.17 37.80
CA ALA A 819 14.23 -35.03 36.47
C ALA A 819 15.24 -35.21 35.31
N LEU A 820 16.27 -36.04 35.52
CA LEU A 820 17.28 -36.35 34.50
C LEU A 820 17.61 -37.85 34.39
N GLU A 821 16.77 -38.73 34.94
CA GLU A 821 16.92 -40.19 34.79
C GLU A 821 15.55 -40.84 34.56
N SER A 822 15.10 -40.89 33.31
CA SER A 822 14.13 -41.90 32.84
C SER A 822 14.27 -42.19 31.33
N LEU A 823 15.52 -42.19 30.86
CA LEU A 823 15.91 -42.71 29.55
C LEU A 823 16.99 -43.79 29.75
N ALA A 824 16.59 -44.96 30.23
CA ALA A 824 17.24 -46.24 29.95
C ALA A 824 16.45 -47.40 30.60
N ASN A 825 16.25 -48.47 29.82
CA ASN A 825 15.90 -49.83 30.24
C ASN A 825 14.42 -50.16 30.46
N ALA A 826 13.73 -50.57 29.39
CA ALA A 826 12.96 -51.81 29.39
C ALA A 826 12.64 -52.20 27.93
N ASP A 827 13.45 -53.11 27.39
CA ASP A 827 13.18 -53.86 26.18
C ASP A 827 12.98 -55.32 26.62
N ALA A 828 11.78 -55.88 26.45
CA ALA A 828 11.52 -57.32 26.25
C ALA A 828 10.01 -57.65 26.24
N GLY A 829 9.50 -58.00 25.05
CA GLY A 829 8.49 -59.04 24.79
C GLY A 829 7.06 -58.82 25.31
N ASN A 830 6.07 -58.72 24.44
CA ASN A 830 5.51 -59.88 23.72
C ASN A 830 4.43 -59.44 22.72
N THR A 831 4.31 -60.23 21.67
CA THR A 831 3.34 -60.18 20.58
C THR A 831 1.88 -60.24 21.05
N THR A 832 1.02 -59.36 20.53
CA THR A 832 -0.32 -59.76 20.03
C THR A 832 -0.91 -58.70 19.10
N ASP A 833 -1.31 -59.20 17.94
CA ASP A 833 -2.08 -58.61 16.86
C ASP A 833 -3.38 -57.94 17.37
N ARG A 834 -3.58 -56.65 17.07
CA ARG A 834 -4.91 -56.00 17.07
C ARG A 834 -5.02 -55.04 15.89
N ARG A 835 -5.69 -55.54 14.86
CA ARG A 835 -6.35 -54.78 13.79
C ARG A 835 -7.46 -53.92 14.40
N GLY A 836 -7.63 -52.70 13.93
CA GLY A 836 -8.78 -51.85 14.26
C GLY A 836 -8.49 -50.36 14.13
N GLU A 837 -8.83 -49.82 12.97
CA GLU A 837 -9.38 -48.47 12.70
C GLU A 837 -8.91 -47.28 13.57
N ASN A 838 -8.31 -46.29 12.88
CA ASN A 838 -7.92 -44.93 13.31
C ASN A 838 -6.44 -44.69 13.68
N ALA A 839 -5.56 -44.64 12.67
CA ALA A 839 -4.20 -44.09 12.82
C ALA A 839 -4.13 -42.62 12.36
N ARG A 840 -3.66 -41.73 13.24
CA ARG A 840 -3.37 -40.31 12.96
C ARG A 840 -2.03 -40.16 12.23
N CYS A 841 -1.92 -39.12 11.41
CA CYS A 841 -0.70 -38.77 10.67
C CYS A 841 0.41 -38.26 11.60
N ASP A 842 1.64 -38.75 11.42
CA ASP A 842 2.81 -38.43 12.26
C ASP A 842 3.46 -37.06 11.95
N ILE A 843 2.84 -36.23 11.09
CA ILE A 843 3.30 -34.86 10.79
C ILE A 843 2.69 -33.88 11.81
N PRO A 844 3.50 -33.09 12.55
CA PRO A 844 2.99 -32.08 13.47
C PRO A 844 2.05 -31.10 12.74
N GLY A 845 0.77 -31.07 13.13
CA GLY A 845 -0.25 -30.15 12.59
C GLY A 845 -1.22 -30.72 11.54
N CYS A 846 -1.13 -32.00 11.17
CA CYS A 846 -2.06 -32.60 10.19
C CYS A 846 -3.31 -33.22 10.88
N GLY A 847 -4.51 -32.70 10.58
CA GLY A 847 -5.79 -33.16 11.16
C GLY A 847 -6.60 -34.18 10.34
N CYS A 848 -6.04 -34.76 9.27
CA CYS A 848 -6.80 -35.61 8.34
C CYS A 848 -6.83 -37.09 8.75
N THR A 849 -8.02 -37.71 8.64
CA THR A 849 -8.28 -39.14 8.87
C THR A 849 -8.79 -39.81 7.59
N ASN A 850 -7.90 -40.30 6.71
CA ASN A 850 -8.30 -41.07 5.51
C ASN A 850 -7.28 -42.17 5.13
N ARG A 851 -7.75 -43.16 4.34
CA ARG A 851 -7.22 -44.51 3.99
C ARG A 851 -5.72 -44.60 3.60
N LEU A 852 -5.08 -45.76 3.88
CA LEU A 852 -3.62 -46.04 3.77
C LEU A 852 -3.23 -46.87 2.51
N TYR A 853 -2.03 -46.65 1.93
CA TYR A 853 -1.48 -47.37 0.74
C TYR A 853 -0.11 -48.06 1.01
N LYS A 854 0.30 -49.07 0.21
CA LYS A 854 1.52 -49.91 0.41
C LYS A 854 2.65 -49.65 -0.61
N CYS A 855 3.90 -49.84 -0.17
CA CYS A 855 5.12 -49.60 -0.96
C CYS A 855 5.54 -50.80 -1.86
N ARG A 856 5.84 -50.57 -3.15
CA ARG A 856 6.29 -51.59 -4.12
C ARG A 856 7.79 -51.44 -4.43
N ASN A 857 8.67 -51.78 -3.48
CA ASN A 857 10.09 -51.92 -3.77
C ASN A 857 10.49 -53.38 -3.49
N ASN A 858 10.96 -54.10 -4.52
CA ASN A 858 11.13 -55.56 -4.51
C ASN A 858 12.40 -56.04 -3.77
N ASN A 859 12.82 -55.31 -2.73
CA ASN A 859 13.83 -55.75 -1.78
C ASN A 859 13.14 -55.98 -0.43
N ASN A 860 13.23 -57.21 0.03
CA ASN A 860 12.36 -57.89 0.98
C ASN A 860 12.33 -57.37 2.44
N ASN A 861 12.28 -56.05 2.71
CA ASN A 861 12.25 -55.58 4.11
C ASN A 861 11.62 -54.20 4.44
N CYS A 862 10.79 -53.59 3.58
CA CYS A 862 10.11 -52.33 3.94
C CYS A 862 8.71 -52.55 4.53
N LYS A 863 8.55 -52.46 5.86
CA LYS A 863 7.27 -52.56 6.60
C LYS A 863 6.70 -51.17 7.02
N LYS A 864 6.67 -50.17 6.13
CA LYS A 864 6.05 -48.86 6.44
C LYS A 864 4.79 -48.61 5.61
N TYR A 865 3.67 -48.31 6.27
CA TYR A 865 2.46 -47.74 5.68
C TYR A 865 2.64 -46.21 5.65
N VAL A 866 2.35 -45.54 4.53
CA VAL A 866 2.56 -44.08 4.41
C VAL A 866 1.33 -43.39 3.80
N HIS A 867 1.00 -42.21 4.33
CA HIS A 867 -0.24 -41.44 4.18
C HIS A 867 -0.38 -40.61 2.87
N HIS A 868 -1.65 -40.45 2.45
CA HIS A 868 -2.30 -39.46 1.54
C HIS A 868 -1.63 -38.97 0.23
N LEU A 869 -2.49 -38.70 -0.77
CA LEU A 869 -2.18 -38.46 -2.20
C LEU A 869 -1.11 -37.38 -2.50
N PRO A 870 -0.99 -36.24 -1.78
CA PRO A 870 0.05 -35.25 -2.07
C PRO A 870 1.49 -35.75 -1.81
N CYS A 871 1.69 -36.77 -0.97
CA CYS A 871 3.00 -37.29 -0.61
C CYS A 871 3.44 -38.53 -1.42
N GLY A 872 2.51 -39.17 -2.14
CA GLY A 872 2.79 -40.38 -2.93
C GLY A 872 3.43 -40.11 -4.31
N MET A 873 3.25 -38.91 -4.86
CA MET A 873 3.75 -38.56 -6.21
C MET A 873 5.27 -38.54 -6.33
N THR A 874 6.00 -38.41 -5.21
CA THR A 874 7.46 -38.49 -5.21
C THR A 874 8.01 -39.92 -5.18
N ASN A 875 7.19 -40.95 -4.95
CA ASN A 875 7.67 -42.29 -4.59
C ASN A 875 7.02 -43.50 -5.32
N ASN A 876 6.26 -43.33 -6.41
CA ASN A 876 5.74 -44.43 -7.27
C ASN A 876 5.03 -45.59 -6.55
N LEU A 877 3.90 -45.34 -5.87
CA LEU A 877 3.12 -46.36 -5.12
C LEU A 877 1.79 -46.76 -5.82
N PHE A 878 1.20 -47.93 -5.47
CA PHE A 878 0.02 -48.54 -6.13
C PHE A 878 -1.12 -48.92 -5.14
N ASP A 879 -2.35 -49.06 -5.66
CA ASP A 879 -3.61 -49.34 -4.93
C ASP A 879 -4.00 -50.84 -4.99
N PRO A 880 -4.09 -51.55 -3.84
CA PRO A 880 -4.34 -53.00 -3.82
C PRO A 880 -5.75 -53.46 -4.19
N ASP A 881 -6.76 -52.59 -4.29
CA ASP A 881 -8.15 -53.01 -4.58
C ASP A 881 -8.45 -53.16 -6.10
N ASN A 882 -7.44 -53.01 -6.98
CA ASN A 882 -7.61 -53.06 -8.44
C ASN A 882 -6.70 -54.13 -9.09
N GLU A 883 -7.17 -55.38 -9.16
CA GLU A 883 -6.43 -56.57 -9.63
C GLU A 883 -6.19 -56.66 -11.15
N HIS A 884 -6.35 -55.57 -11.90
CA HIS A 884 -5.92 -55.48 -13.29
C HIS A 884 -4.86 -54.37 -13.42
N GLY A 885 -3.61 -54.81 -13.59
CA GLY A 885 -2.42 -53.98 -13.46
C GLY A 885 -2.40 -52.77 -14.40
N PHE A 886 -2.39 -51.58 -13.80
CA PHE A 886 -2.00 -50.33 -14.46
C PHE A 886 -1.18 -49.49 -13.49
N SER A 887 0.05 -49.13 -13.87
CA SER A 887 0.88 -48.22 -13.06
C SER A 887 0.24 -46.83 -13.01
N LEU A 888 0.12 -46.25 -11.81
CA LEU A 888 -0.43 -44.90 -11.59
C LEU A 888 0.39 -43.74 -12.23
N GLY A 889 1.52 -44.04 -12.88
CA GLY A 889 2.20 -43.11 -13.79
C GLY A 889 1.56 -42.97 -15.18
N ALA A 890 0.50 -43.75 -15.48
CA ALA A 890 -0.12 -43.79 -16.82
C ALA A 890 -1.49 -43.10 -16.92
N CYS A 891 -2.13 -42.69 -15.81
CA CYS A 891 -3.51 -42.17 -15.83
C CYS A 891 -3.65 -40.63 -15.99
N LEU A 892 -2.59 -39.91 -16.36
CA LEU A 892 -2.71 -38.53 -16.87
C LEU A 892 -2.04 -38.32 -18.24
N ILE A 893 -1.59 -39.39 -18.92
CA ILE A 893 -0.87 -39.29 -20.21
C ILE A 893 -1.47 -40.19 -21.33
N LEU A 894 -2.54 -40.93 -21.07
CA LEU A 894 -3.19 -41.82 -22.07
C LEU A 894 -4.60 -41.36 -22.47
N PRO A 895 -4.73 -40.09 -22.91
CA PRO A 895 -5.26 -39.87 -24.27
C PRO A 895 -4.47 -38.84 -25.10
N LEU A 896 -3.16 -38.67 -24.83
CA LEU A 896 -2.30 -37.77 -25.63
C LEU A 896 -1.20 -38.50 -26.43
N TYR A 897 -0.97 -39.79 -26.20
CA TYR A 897 0.12 -40.54 -26.84
C TYR A 897 -0.28 -41.41 -28.05
N PHE A 898 -1.55 -41.39 -28.48
CA PHE A 898 -2.03 -42.13 -29.66
C PHE A 898 -2.54 -41.24 -30.82
N ALA A 899 -2.17 -39.96 -30.84
CA ALA A 899 -2.50 -39.04 -31.95
C ALA A 899 -1.27 -38.31 -32.53
N LEU A 900 -0.06 -38.82 -32.27
CA LEU A 900 1.18 -38.36 -32.87
C LEU A 900 2.04 -39.57 -33.27
N TYR A 901 1.51 -40.35 -34.22
CA TYR A 901 2.25 -41.01 -35.30
C TYR A 901 1.33 -41.19 -36.49
#